data_AF-A0A2V6AAR7-F1
#
_entry.id   AF-A0A2V6AAR7-F1
#
_cell.length_a   1.000
_cell.length_b   1.000
_cell.length_c   1.000
_cell.angle_alpha   90.00
_cell.angle_beta   90.00
_cell.angle_gamma   90.00
#
_symmetry.space_group_name_H-M   'P 1'
#
loop_
_entity.id
_entity.type
_entity.pdbx_description
1 polymer ?
#
loop_
_entity_poly.entity_id
_entity_poly.type
_entity_poly.pdbx_seq_one_letter_code
_entity_poly.pdbx_strand_id
1 'polypeptide(L)'
;MCEASRASLGEANRSPTESDTDNSAIERGIILAEDVDLRMGNSNSSARPVWQKNPLFRFFASLKLAVVLLAVLIVAAIIGTLYESSFDANVARAYVYGAPWFNLWLILLGANLAVSAISRWPWRKHHVAFLITHLGIITLLTGSLIGRILGTEGTITLFKGEPPTNRLLVNQHQLRVHDTDGIVKGYTAEFLHHPPNPDHPKELGVLASGARLSIIDYAAAIEGKLNPRPLADGGAPALHFTISTALMNQHLESWLLADDPQHGNFSMGLANIELKRGVARDAGRGDSPNSPSSTSHQPDVDLEESIFAFSKAPDEQIGRVAKGGSIGAKVQLLAPEKGNKGRVAILLNGKEASFDVAENLGREVAIYGTSFTLKIDNYWADFRIQDGKPDSLTEQPNNPAVLVTIHGKGTPAAAPASKNPHGGTELTTNGGPPTMPPAGSDTPNRLTLFVAEDGLLSYELVSRKTGASTGKIDINKPLATGWADWQLKIDKTMPHAEPWMDFAPMKTSASSPGADLPDGVRVRLEQNGETFEQWVPAGWQIAVPTSPNETQIAYGWKVIRLPIALELLDFEVKRNEGSDSPAGFKSTLRISTAEGESATGQCWMNNPFSFPGAWLHTWTGLTYKISQASWNPDNLGQSTVQILRDPGWLLKWIGSLLVVSGVFLMFYVRGFRRGTAVAPVIAPAPLKSQKREPAPEEAIAS
;
A
#
# COMPACT_ATOMS: atom_id res chain seq x y z
N MET A 1 -35.29 -38.04 -21.16
CA MET A 1 -35.31 -38.87 -19.94
C MET A 1 -35.96 -38.02 -18.86
N CYS A 2 -37.30 -37.98 -18.83
CA CYS A 2 -38.19 -38.79 -17.96
C CYS A 2 -38.29 -38.13 -16.56
N GLU A 3 -39.41 -37.71 -15.99
CA GLU A 3 -40.89 -37.79 -16.20
C GLU A 3 -41.47 -36.56 -15.44
N ALA A 4 -42.45 -35.76 -15.90
CA ALA A 4 -43.86 -35.98 -16.24
C ALA A 4 -44.81 -36.27 -15.04
N SER A 5 -45.70 -35.31 -14.72
CA SER A 5 -47.18 -35.43 -14.50
C SER A 5 -47.66 -34.18 -13.70
N ARG A 6 -48.45 -33.20 -14.17
CA ARG A 6 -49.73 -33.05 -14.90
C ARG A 6 -51.01 -33.34 -14.09
N ALA A 7 -51.80 -32.28 -13.83
CA ALA A 7 -53.29 -32.16 -13.82
C ALA A 7 -53.64 -30.69 -13.41
N SER A 8 -54.24 -29.77 -14.20
CA SER A 8 -55.54 -29.75 -14.93
C SER A 8 -56.73 -29.75 -13.95
N LEU A 9 -57.78 -28.91 -13.92
CA LEU A 9 -58.50 -27.88 -14.71
C LEU A 9 -59.22 -26.95 -13.66
N GLY A 10 -59.85 -25.79 -13.89
CA GLY A 10 -60.30 -25.07 -15.08
C GLY A 10 -61.10 -23.80 -14.70
N GLU A 11 -61.35 -22.98 -15.74
CA GLU A 11 -62.34 -21.88 -15.98
C GLU A 11 -63.62 -21.83 -15.11
N ALA A 12 -64.40 -20.74 -14.99
CA ALA A 12 -64.41 -19.35 -15.50
C ALA A 12 -65.51 -18.55 -14.77
N ASN A 13 -65.38 -17.21 -14.83
CA ASN A 13 -66.39 -16.14 -14.75
C ASN A 13 -67.88 -16.47 -14.48
N ARG A 14 -68.48 -15.69 -13.54
CA ARG A 14 -69.63 -14.78 -13.78
C ARG A 14 -70.01 -13.99 -12.52
N SER A 15 -70.15 -12.67 -12.68
CA SER A 15 -71.01 -11.76 -11.89
C SER A 15 -72.28 -11.46 -12.74
N PRO A 16 -73.27 -10.60 -12.35
CA PRO A 16 -73.56 -9.86 -11.11
C PRO A 16 -75.08 -9.89 -10.70
N THR A 17 -75.51 -8.93 -9.86
CA THR A 17 -76.89 -8.45 -9.51
C THR A 17 -77.62 -9.17 -8.38
N GLU A 18 -78.44 -8.55 -7.51
CA GLU A 18 -78.66 -7.20 -6.94
C GLU A 18 -79.80 -7.36 -5.89
N SER A 19 -79.93 -6.41 -4.97
CA SER A 19 -81.08 -6.07 -4.09
C SER A 19 -81.23 -6.72 -2.69
N ASP A 20 -81.07 -5.84 -1.67
CA ASP A 20 -82.00 -5.50 -0.58
C ASP A 20 -82.64 -6.63 0.25
N THR A 21 -82.70 -6.64 1.59
CA THR A 21 -82.58 -5.65 2.67
C THR A 21 -82.45 -6.48 3.97
N ASP A 22 -81.69 -6.04 4.98
CA ASP A 22 -82.26 -5.66 6.28
C ASP A 22 -81.17 -5.20 7.27
N ASN A 23 -81.50 -4.14 8.00
CA ASN A 23 -80.68 -3.49 8.99
C ASN A 23 -80.61 -4.31 10.28
N SER A 24 -79.41 -4.41 10.84
CA SER A 24 -79.08 -4.09 12.24
C SER A 24 -78.14 -5.13 12.88
N ALA A 25 -77.18 -4.56 13.61
CA ALA A 25 -76.38 -5.22 14.64
C ALA A 25 -75.11 -5.98 14.22
N ILE A 26 -74.16 -5.34 13.53
CA ILE A 26 -72.72 -5.52 13.82
C ILE A 26 -71.97 -4.20 13.55
N GLU A 27 -71.94 -3.31 14.53
CA GLU A 27 -71.02 -2.17 14.51
C GLU A 27 -70.51 -1.91 15.93
N ARG A 28 -69.56 -2.75 16.38
CA ARG A 28 -68.63 -2.43 17.47
C ARG A 28 -67.34 -3.21 17.27
N GLY A 29 -66.33 -2.54 16.73
CA GLY A 29 -65.00 -3.15 16.67
C GLY A 29 -64.02 -2.48 15.73
N ILE A 30 -63.95 -1.14 15.70
CA ILE A 30 -62.74 -0.34 15.41
C ILE A 30 -63.04 1.05 15.98
N ILE A 31 -62.60 1.31 17.21
CA ILE A 31 -62.44 2.68 17.73
C ILE A 31 -60.96 2.84 18.03
N LEU A 32 -60.34 3.68 17.20
CA LEU A 32 -59.19 4.55 17.45
C LEU A 32 -58.40 4.30 18.74
N ALA A 33 -57.16 3.84 18.56
CA ALA A 33 -56.06 3.97 19.51
C ALA A 33 -55.58 5.43 19.60
N GLU A 34 -56.49 6.32 19.97
CA GLU A 34 -56.24 7.74 20.23
C GLU A 34 -56.79 8.08 21.62
N ASP A 35 -56.30 7.37 22.64
CA ASP A 35 -56.39 7.79 24.04
C ASP A 35 -55.51 6.87 24.91
N VAL A 36 -54.20 7.12 24.87
CA VAL A 36 -53.33 6.78 26.00
C VAL A 36 -53.04 8.08 26.73
N ASP A 37 -53.78 8.21 27.83
CA ASP A 37 -53.92 9.32 28.75
C ASP A 37 -52.60 10.08 29.01
N LEU A 38 -52.59 11.31 28.48
CA LEU A 38 -51.72 12.43 28.82
C LEU A 38 -52.04 12.96 30.24
N ARG A 39 -51.94 12.13 31.27
CA ARG A 39 -52.13 12.53 32.67
C ARG A 39 -50.86 12.39 33.50
N MET A 40 -49.82 13.13 33.09
CA MET A 40 -48.68 13.50 33.94
C MET A 40 -48.21 14.89 33.50
N GLY A 41 -48.96 15.92 33.90
CA GLY A 41 -48.64 17.29 33.49
C GLY A 41 -49.43 18.43 34.11
N ASN A 42 -50.32 18.21 35.08
CA ASN A 42 -50.91 19.29 35.88
C ASN A 42 -50.27 19.34 37.27
N SER A 43 -49.02 19.81 37.29
CA SER A 43 -48.43 20.42 38.48
C SER A 43 -47.57 21.59 38.00
N ASN A 44 -48.15 22.79 38.05
CA ASN A 44 -47.49 24.10 38.00
C ASN A 44 -46.28 24.22 37.04
N SER A 45 -46.54 24.37 35.73
CA SER A 45 -45.49 24.77 34.79
C SER A 45 -45.18 26.26 34.96
N SER A 46 -44.27 26.58 35.86
CA SER A 46 -43.55 27.85 35.82
C SER A 46 -42.91 28.02 34.42
N ALA A 47 -43.33 29.08 33.73
CA ALA A 47 -42.86 29.61 32.45
C ALA A 47 -41.67 28.90 31.77
N ARG A 48 -41.93 28.11 30.71
CA ARG A 48 -40.86 27.79 29.74
C ARG A 48 -40.36 29.11 29.11
N PRO A 49 -39.04 29.37 29.09
CA PRO A 49 -38.48 30.56 28.48
C PRO A 49 -38.94 30.77 27.04
N VAL A 50 -39.11 32.02 26.61
CA VAL A 50 -39.62 32.37 25.27
C VAL A 50 -38.78 31.74 24.14
N TRP A 51 -37.47 31.62 24.33
CA TRP A 51 -36.56 31.00 23.35
C TRP A 51 -36.84 29.50 23.11
N GLN A 52 -37.34 28.76 24.10
CA GLN A 52 -37.71 27.33 23.95
C GLN A 52 -39.00 27.12 23.15
N LYS A 53 -39.78 28.18 22.91
CA LYS A 53 -41.01 28.14 22.11
C LYS A 53 -40.74 28.36 20.62
N ASN A 54 -39.55 28.80 20.23
CA ASN A 54 -39.20 29.05 18.83
C ASN A 54 -39.29 27.74 18.00
N PRO A 55 -40.00 27.73 16.86
CA PRO A 55 -40.13 26.54 16.01
C PRO A 55 -38.79 25.98 15.54
N LEU A 56 -37.81 26.83 15.24
CA LEU A 56 -36.45 26.40 14.86
C LEU A 56 -35.77 25.65 16.01
N PHE A 57 -35.91 26.15 17.24
CA PHE A 57 -35.35 25.49 18.42
C PHE A 57 -35.97 24.10 18.63
N ARG A 58 -37.29 23.96 18.44
CA ARG A 58 -37.99 22.68 18.56
C ARG A 58 -37.61 21.70 17.46
N PHE A 59 -37.39 22.18 16.24
CA PHE A 59 -36.91 21.37 15.12
C PHE A 59 -35.54 20.77 15.44
N PHE A 60 -34.57 21.58 15.83
CA PHE A 60 -33.24 21.11 16.20
C PHE A 60 -33.21 20.31 17.51
N ALA A 61 -34.16 20.49 18.44
CA ALA A 61 -34.28 19.66 19.65
C ALA A 61 -34.96 18.29 19.40
N SER A 62 -35.42 18.00 18.19
CA SER A 62 -36.27 16.84 17.89
C SER A 62 -35.51 15.51 17.95
N LEU A 63 -36.09 14.52 18.64
CA LEU A 63 -35.62 13.12 18.62
C LEU A 63 -35.80 12.48 17.24
N LYS A 64 -36.88 12.82 16.52
CA LYS A 64 -37.13 12.29 15.17
C LYS A 64 -36.02 12.71 14.21
N LEU A 65 -35.60 13.98 14.31
CA LEU A 65 -34.47 14.50 13.53
C LEU A 65 -33.18 13.75 13.87
N ALA A 66 -32.90 13.53 15.16
CA ALA A 66 -31.72 12.77 15.62
C ALA A 66 -31.64 11.35 15.00
N VAL A 67 -32.76 10.62 15.00
CA VAL A 67 -32.84 9.26 14.43
C VAL A 67 -32.58 9.27 12.93
N VAL A 68 -33.14 10.23 12.18
CA VAL A 68 -32.91 10.36 10.74
C VAL A 68 -31.44 10.70 10.46
N LEU A 69 -30.86 11.69 11.15
CA LEU A 69 -29.46 12.07 11.01
C LEU A 69 -28.52 10.88 11.26
N LEU A 70 -28.78 10.11 12.33
CA LEU A 70 -27.96 8.94 12.67
C LEU A 70 -28.13 7.82 11.64
N ALA A 71 -29.35 7.53 11.19
CA ALA A 71 -29.62 6.49 10.20
C ALA A 71 -28.89 6.78 8.87
N VAL A 72 -28.95 8.03 8.39
CA VAL A 72 -28.23 8.44 7.17
C VAL A 72 -26.72 8.30 7.35
N LEU A 73 -26.17 8.72 8.49
CA LEU A 73 -24.73 8.58 8.77
C LEU A 73 -24.29 7.12 8.89
N ILE A 74 -25.13 6.23 9.44
CA ILE A 74 -24.84 4.79 9.49
C ILE A 74 -24.82 4.19 8.08
N VAL A 75 -25.82 4.48 7.25
CA VAL A 75 -25.85 4.00 5.86
C VAL A 75 -24.66 4.55 5.08
N ALA A 76 -24.34 5.82 5.25
CA ALA A 76 -23.16 6.44 4.67
C ALA A 76 -21.86 5.74 5.10
N ALA A 77 -21.71 5.45 6.40
CA ALA A 77 -20.53 4.74 6.91
C ALA A 77 -20.42 3.33 6.33
N ILE A 78 -21.53 2.59 6.22
CA ILE A 78 -21.56 1.25 5.59
C ILE A 78 -21.11 1.35 4.12
N ILE A 79 -21.66 2.31 3.36
CA ILE A 79 -21.26 2.54 1.97
C ILE A 79 -19.77 2.89 1.89
N GLY A 80 -19.28 3.77 2.77
CA GLY A 80 -17.86 4.12 2.84
C GLY A 80 -16.95 2.90 3.04
N THR A 81 -17.31 2.01 3.97
CA THR A 81 -16.56 0.77 4.22
C THR A 81 -16.59 -0.18 3.02
N LEU A 82 -17.73 -0.29 2.32
CA LEU A 82 -17.82 -1.11 1.10
C LEU A 82 -16.95 -0.57 -0.04
N TYR A 83 -16.89 0.76 -0.19
CA TYR A 83 -16.04 1.42 -1.17
C TYR A 83 -14.54 1.21 -0.86
N GLU A 84 -14.17 1.31 0.40
CA GLU A 84 -12.79 1.05 0.87
C GLU A 84 -12.37 -0.40 0.56
N SER A 85 -13.25 -1.38 0.80
CA SER A 85 -12.94 -2.78 0.52
C SER A 85 -12.94 -3.15 -0.96
N SER A 86 -13.67 -2.42 -1.81
CA SER A 86 -13.86 -2.78 -3.23
C SER A 86 -12.94 -2.01 -4.18
N PHE A 87 -12.59 -0.77 -3.85
CA PHE A 87 -11.78 0.11 -4.69
C PHE A 87 -10.47 0.45 -4.00
N ASP A 88 -10.51 1.43 -3.08
CA ASP A 88 -9.36 1.92 -2.35
C ASP A 88 -9.81 2.85 -1.20
N ALA A 89 -8.97 2.95 -0.16
CA ALA A 89 -9.23 3.83 0.98
C ALA A 89 -9.29 5.31 0.59
N ASN A 90 -8.51 5.74 -0.42
CA ASN A 90 -8.54 7.12 -0.91
C ASN A 90 -9.89 7.46 -1.55
N VAL A 91 -10.49 6.51 -2.28
CA VAL A 91 -11.81 6.69 -2.89
C VAL A 91 -12.89 6.83 -1.80
N ALA A 92 -12.90 5.95 -0.80
CA ALA A 92 -13.86 6.05 0.31
C ALA A 92 -13.73 7.38 1.08
N ARG A 93 -12.49 7.82 1.35
CA ARG A 93 -12.21 9.11 1.99
C ARG A 93 -12.73 10.26 1.14
N ALA A 94 -12.53 10.24 -0.17
CA ALA A 94 -12.94 11.32 -1.06
C ALA A 94 -14.48 11.40 -1.14
N TYR A 95 -15.15 10.30 -1.48
CA TYR A 95 -16.58 10.31 -1.85
C TYR A 95 -17.54 10.27 -0.67
N VAL A 96 -17.12 9.74 0.48
CA VAL A 96 -17.98 9.60 1.66
C VAL A 96 -17.51 10.51 2.78
N TYR A 97 -16.36 10.23 3.39
CA TYR A 97 -15.97 10.89 4.65
C TYR A 97 -15.50 12.35 4.47
N GLY A 98 -14.91 12.66 3.33
CA GLY A 98 -14.43 13.99 2.98
C GLY A 98 -15.51 14.88 2.36
N ALA A 99 -16.57 14.27 1.81
CA ALA A 99 -17.54 14.95 0.96
C ALA A 99 -18.33 16.04 1.71
N PRO A 100 -18.64 17.19 1.06
CA PRO A 100 -19.35 18.29 1.69
C PRO A 100 -20.71 17.91 2.31
N TRP A 101 -21.44 16.98 1.67
CA TRP A 101 -22.74 16.52 2.16
C TRP A 101 -22.61 15.77 3.49
N PHE A 102 -21.60 14.90 3.64
CA PHE A 102 -21.37 14.14 4.86
C PHE A 102 -20.97 15.06 6.02
N ASN A 103 -20.14 16.06 5.71
CA ASN A 103 -19.75 17.10 6.67
C ASN A 103 -20.96 17.91 7.14
N LEU A 104 -21.86 18.28 6.22
CA LEU A 104 -23.10 18.97 6.57
C LEU A 104 -23.95 18.13 7.52
N TRP A 105 -24.11 16.82 7.27
CA TRP A 105 -24.83 15.92 8.17
C TRP A 105 -24.18 15.82 9.56
N LEU A 106 -22.84 15.77 9.64
CA LEU A 106 -22.13 15.80 10.92
C LEU A 106 -22.36 17.10 11.69
N ILE A 107 -22.37 18.24 11.01
CA ILE A 107 -22.67 19.55 11.62
C ILE A 107 -24.11 19.59 12.13
N LEU A 108 -25.06 19.11 11.32
CA LEU A 108 -26.47 19.05 11.72
C LEU A 108 -26.69 18.10 12.91
N LEU A 109 -25.99 16.98 12.97
CA LEU A 109 -25.97 16.09 14.13
C LEU A 109 -25.42 16.80 15.38
N GLY A 110 -24.28 17.48 15.26
CA GLY A 110 -23.70 18.26 16.36
C GLY A 110 -24.66 19.34 16.87
N ALA A 111 -25.30 20.08 15.96
CA ALA A 111 -26.29 21.09 16.31
C ALA A 111 -27.53 20.49 17.00
N ASN A 112 -28.06 19.37 16.47
CA ASN A 112 -29.18 18.66 17.08
C ASN A 112 -28.86 18.18 18.50
N LEU A 113 -27.68 17.59 18.72
CA LEU A 113 -27.24 17.14 20.04
C LEU A 113 -27.08 18.31 21.03
N ALA A 114 -26.48 19.42 20.60
CA ALA A 114 -26.30 20.60 21.43
C ALA A 114 -27.64 21.23 21.84
N VAL A 115 -28.54 21.43 20.88
CA VAL A 115 -29.87 22.01 21.13
C VAL A 115 -30.73 21.06 21.98
N SER A 116 -30.66 19.74 21.74
CA SER A 116 -31.32 18.73 22.58
C SER A 116 -30.82 18.77 24.03
N ALA A 117 -29.52 18.94 24.27
CA ALA A 117 -28.96 19.09 25.61
C ALA A 117 -29.47 20.37 26.33
N ILE A 118 -29.49 21.49 25.61
CA ILE A 118 -29.96 22.79 26.12
C ILE A 118 -31.48 22.80 26.36
N SER A 119 -32.27 22.05 25.57
CA SER A 119 -33.73 21.99 25.69
C SER A 119 -34.23 21.48 27.05
N ARG A 120 -33.37 20.78 27.81
CA ARG A 120 -33.68 20.23 29.14
C ARG A 120 -33.39 21.21 30.29
N TRP A 121 -33.07 22.47 29.96
CA TRP A 121 -32.88 23.53 30.93
C TRP A 121 -34.22 23.92 31.60
N PRO A 122 -34.29 24.09 32.94
CA PRO A 122 -33.19 24.03 33.91
C PRO A 122 -32.80 22.59 34.27
N TRP A 123 -31.48 22.32 34.29
CA TRP A 123 -30.96 20.98 34.54
C TRP A 123 -31.15 20.54 36.00
N ARG A 124 -31.56 19.28 36.18
CA ARG A 124 -31.74 18.65 37.49
C ARG A 124 -30.71 17.53 37.67
N LYS A 125 -30.47 17.09 38.91
CA LYS A 125 -29.43 16.08 39.23
C LYS A 125 -29.50 14.83 38.35
N HIS A 126 -30.69 14.30 38.05
CA HIS A 126 -30.87 13.12 37.19
C HIS A 126 -30.57 13.37 35.68
N HIS A 127 -30.42 14.63 35.23
CA HIS A 127 -29.98 14.95 33.87
C HIS A 127 -28.46 14.92 33.72
N VAL A 128 -27.69 14.86 34.81
CA VAL A 128 -26.23 14.98 34.78
C VAL A 128 -25.59 13.92 33.89
N ALA A 129 -25.96 12.64 34.03
CA ALA A 129 -25.41 11.57 33.20
C ALA A 129 -25.69 11.79 31.71
N PHE A 130 -26.93 12.16 31.37
CA PHE A 130 -27.33 12.51 30.00
C PHE A 130 -26.50 13.69 29.44
N LEU A 131 -26.33 14.76 30.23
CA LEU A 131 -25.59 15.95 29.82
C LEU A 131 -24.10 15.68 29.65
N ILE A 132 -23.49 14.88 30.53
CA ILE A 132 -22.09 14.47 30.42
C ILE A 132 -21.87 13.68 29.13
N THR A 133 -22.74 12.73 28.81
CA THR A 133 -22.64 11.96 27.55
C THR A 133 -22.74 12.87 26.32
N HIS A 134 -23.71 13.80 26.30
CA HIS A 134 -23.89 14.72 25.16
C HIS A 134 -22.71 15.69 25.02
N LEU A 135 -22.23 16.23 26.14
CA LEU A 135 -21.04 17.07 26.16
C LEU A 135 -19.84 16.28 25.61
N GLY A 136 -19.66 15.03 26.03
CA GLY A 136 -18.60 14.16 25.52
C GLY A 136 -18.63 13.97 24.00
N ILE A 137 -19.80 13.68 23.43
CA ILE A 137 -19.96 13.54 21.97
C ILE A 137 -19.65 14.86 21.26
N ILE A 138 -20.17 15.98 21.76
CA ILE A 138 -19.93 17.31 21.16
C ILE A 138 -18.44 17.65 21.21
N THR A 139 -17.78 17.45 22.37
CA THR A 139 -16.35 17.68 22.53
C THR A 139 -15.52 16.82 21.58
N LEU A 140 -15.88 15.54 21.39
CA LEU A 140 -15.22 14.64 20.45
C LEU A 140 -15.38 15.13 19.00
N LEU A 141 -16.59 15.50 18.59
CA LEU A 141 -16.86 16.04 17.25
C LEU A 141 -16.09 17.34 16.99
N THR A 142 -16.06 18.25 17.96
CA THR A 142 -15.28 19.50 17.87
C THR A 142 -13.78 19.21 17.77
N GLY A 143 -13.26 18.28 18.58
CA GLY A 143 -11.87 17.83 18.48
C GLY A 143 -11.53 17.24 17.11
N SER A 144 -12.41 16.41 16.56
CA SER A 144 -12.27 15.87 15.21
C SER A 144 -12.23 16.96 14.13
N LEU A 145 -13.09 17.98 14.25
CA LEU A 145 -13.12 19.10 13.32
C LEU A 145 -11.83 19.94 13.40
N ILE A 146 -11.35 20.25 14.60
CA ILE A 146 -10.10 20.99 14.82
C ILE A 146 -8.91 20.22 14.23
N GLY A 147 -8.81 18.92 14.52
CA GLY A 147 -7.76 18.07 13.96
C GLY A 147 -7.78 18.02 12.43
N ARG A 148 -8.96 18.07 11.82
CA ARG A 148 -9.09 18.08 10.36
C ARG A 148 -8.68 19.41 9.72
N ILE A 149 -8.97 20.55 10.37
CA ILE A 149 -8.69 21.88 9.81
C ILE A 149 -7.23 22.30 10.07
N LEU A 150 -6.70 22.00 11.26
CA LEU A 150 -5.39 22.46 11.72
C LEU A 150 -4.32 21.36 11.78
N GLY A 151 -4.71 20.10 11.59
CA GLY A 151 -3.79 18.97 11.59
C GLY A 151 -2.89 18.95 10.36
N THR A 152 -1.72 18.33 10.52
CA THR A 152 -0.77 18.12 9.43
C THR A 152 -0.41 16.65 9.39
N GLU A 153 -0.52 16.05 8.21
CA GLU A 153 -0.22 14.65 7.96
C GLU A 153 0.48 14.54 6.61
N GLY A 154 1.56 13.75 6.55
CA GLY A 154 2.31 13.52 5.33
C GLY A 154 3.52 12.63 5.55
N THR A 155 4.32 12.46 4.50
CA THR A 155 5.54 11.65 4.52
C THR A 155 6.77 12.46 4.13
N ILE A 156 7.93 12.02 4.63
CA ILE A 156 9.24 12.53 4.25
C ILE A 156 10.13 11.33 3.95
N THR A 157 10.74 11.32 2.77
CA THR A 157 11.81 10.38 2.41
C THR A 157 13.14 11.03 2.77
N LEU A 158 13.96 10.31 3.54
CA LEU A 158 15.25 10.76 4.04
C LEU A 158 16.35 9.83 3.56
N PHE A 159 17.52 10.40 3.29
CA PHE A 159 18.72 9.66 2.91
C PHE A 159 19.85 9.92 3.90
N LYS A 160 20.60 8.86 4.23
CA LYS A 160 21.72 8.93 5.16
C LYS A 160 22.83 9.78 4.57
N GLY A 161 23.28 10.78 5.33
CA GLY A 161 24.32 11.73 4.91
C GLY A 161 23.79 12.96 4.15
N GLU A 162 22.50 13.03 3.85
CA GLU A 162 21.89 14.25 3.32
C GLU A 162 21.60 15.29 4.42
N PRO A 163 21.63 16.59 4.08
CA PRO A 163 21.30 17.64 5.04
C PRO A 163 19.84 17.55 5.53
N PRO A 164 19.52 18.13 6.70
CA PRO A 164 18.17 18.16 7.22
C PRO A 164 17.15 18.75 6.23
N THR A 165 15.99 18.12 6.11
CA THR A 165 14.88 18.58 5.27
C THR A 165 13.63 18.84 6.09
N ASN A 166 12.90 19.90 5.75
CA ASN A 166 11.61 20.25 6.34
C ASN A 166 10.45 20.15 5.33
N ARG A 167 10.68 19.47 4.19
CA ARG A 167 9.70 19.34 3.11
C ARG A 167 8.82 18.12 3.36
N LEU A 168 7.57 18.36 3.75
CA LEU A 168 6.57 17.32 3.96
C LEU A 168 5.72 17.14 2.69
N LEU A 169 5.70 15.92 2.16
CA LEU A 169 4.77 15.53 1.11
C LEU A 169 3.42 15.22 1.76
N VAL A 170 2.39 15.98 1.40
CA VAL A 170 1.03 15.71 1.88
C VAL A 170 0.24 14.97 0.82
N ASN A 171 -0.73 14.17 1.25
CA ASN A 171 -1.63 13.40 0.37
C ASN A 171 -2.67 14.33 -0.28
N GLN A 172 -2.19 15.28 -1.10
CA GLN A 172 -2.96 16.19 -1.93
C GLN A 172 -2.20 16.46 -3.22
N HIS A 173 -2.85 16.36 -4.38
CA HIS A 173 -2.24 16.70 -5.66
C HIS A 173 -2.26 18.21 -5.94
N GLN A 174 -1.17 18.71 -6.51
CA GLN A 174 -0.97 20.11 -6.86
C GLN A 174 -0.26 20.26 -8.20
N LEU A 175 -0.77 21.15 -9.05
CA LEU A 175 -0.05 21.67 -10.20
C LEU A 175 0.77 22.89 -9.75
N ARG A 176 2.09 22.81 -9.88
CA ARG A 176 3.02 23.91 -9.60
C ARG A 176 3.46 24.54 -10.90
N VAL A 177 3.41 25.85 -10.96
CA VAL A 177 3.73 26.63 -12.15
C VAL A 177 4.74 27.68 -11.74
N HIS A 178 5.90 27.65 -12.39
CA HIS A 178 6.95 28.64 -12.24
C HIS A 178 7.08 29.39 -13.56
N ASP A 179 6.67 30.65 -13.52
CA ASP A 179 6.57 31.53 -14.67
C ASP A 179 7.60 32.68 -14.55
N THR A 180 7.50 33.68 -15.42
CA THR A 180 8.43 34.82 -15.55
C THR A 180 8.55 35.71 -14.30
N ASP A 181 7.61 35.63 -13.36
CA ASP A 181 7.64 36.38 -12.10
C ASP A 181 8.57 35.77 -11.04
N GLY A 182 9.14 34.59 -11.30
CA GLY A 182 9.98 33.86 -10.35
C GLY A 182 9.22 33.29 -9.15
N ILE A 183 7.89 33.36 -9.16
CA ILE A 183 7.03 32.87 -8.08
C ILE A 183 6.46 31.51 -8.49
N VAL A 184 6.68 30.49 -7.67
CA VAL A 184 6.03 29.19 -7.86
C VAL A 184 4.58 29.27 -7.37
N LYS A 185 3.63 29.35 -8.30
CA LYS A 185 2.19 29.29 -8.04
C LYS A 185 1.75 27.83 -7.93
N GLY A 186 0.95 27.52 -6.92
CA GLY A 186 0.46 26.17 -6.68
C GLY A 186 -1.06 26.10 -6.78
N TYR A 187 -1.58 25.33 -7.72
CA TYR A 187 -3.01 25.11 -7.94
C TYR A 187 -3.42 23.72 -7.47
N THR A 188 -4.46 23.62 -6.64
CA THR A 188 -5.00 22.32 -6.21
C THR A 188 -5.52 21.56 -7.43
N ALA A 189 -5.08 20.32 -7.60
CA ALA A 189 -5.34 19.49 -8.78
C ALA A 189 -5.91 18.12 -8.38
N GLU A 190 -7.00 18.16 -7.61
CA GLU A 190 -7.73 16.99 -7.10
C GLU A 190 -8.91 16.67 -8.02
N PHE A 191 -8.78 15.61 -8.82
CA PHE A 191 -9.71 15.32 -9.92
C PHE A 191 -10.48 14.01 -9.80
N LEU A 192 -10.43 13.35 -8.64
CA LEU A 192 -11.22 12.12 -8.40
C LEU A 192 -12.71 12.35 -8.70
N HIS A 193 -13.32 13.41 -8.17
CA HIS A 193 -14.77 13.61 -8.26
C HIS A 193 -15.27 14.22 -9.57
N HIS A 194 -14.53 15.19 -10.09
CA HIS A 194 -14.92 16.01 -11.24
C HIS A 194 -13.68 16.22 -12.12
N PRO A 195 -13.29 15.19 -12.89
CA PRO A 195 -12.17 15.34 -13.79
C PRO A 195 -12.50 16.38 -14.86
N PRO A 196 -11.55 17.28 -15.18
CA PRO A 196 -11.71 18.22 -16.28
C PRO A 196 -11.83 17.44 -17.59
N ASN A 197 -12.55 18.02 -18.54
CA ASN A 197 -12.62 17.53 -19.90
C ASN A 197 -12.56 18.73 -20.87
N PRO A 198 -12.36 18.50 -22.18
CA PRO A 198 -12.23 19.60 -23.14
C PRO A 198 -13.44 20.55 -23.17
N ASP A 199 -14.65 20.09 -22.81
CA ASP A 199 -15.87 20.91 -22.77
C ASP A 199 -16.01 21.70 -21.46
N HIS A 200 -15.46 21.17 -20.36
CA HIS A 200 -15.48 21.75 -19.02
C HIS A 200 -14.06 21.79 -18.43
N PRO A 201 -13.17 22.64 -18.97
CA PRO A 201 -11.82 22.77 -18.47
C PRO A 201 -11.79 23.45 -17.09
N LYS A 202 -10.80 23.09 -16.29
CA LYS A 202 -10.49 23.77 -15.04
C LYS A 202 -9.60 24.98 -15.32
N GLU A 203 -10.21 26.15 -15.42
CA GLU A 203 -9.51 27.42 -15.59
C GLU A 203 -8.66 27.77 -14.35
N LEU A 204 -7.36 28.03 -14.55
CA LEU A 204 -6.41 28.42 -13.50
C LEU A 204 -6.03 29.91 -13.56
N GLY A 205 -6.47 30.61 -14.61
CA GLY A 205 -6.31 32.05 -14.78
C GLY A 205 -5.13 32.44 -15.68
N VAL A 206 -4.77 33.73 -15.64
CA VAL A 206 -3.69 34.30 -16.44
C VAL A 206 -2.40 34.31 -15.63
N LEU A 207 -1.33 33.78 -16.23
CA LEU A 207 0.02 33.76 -15.70
C LEU A 207 0.70 35.13 -15.85
N ALA A 208 1.84 35.35 -15.21
CA ALA A 208 2.60 36.60 -15.32
C ALA A 208 3.15 36.87 -16.72
N SER A 209 3.44 35.81 -17.50
CA SER A 209 3.73 35.88 -18.93
C SER A 209 2.54 36.41 -19.77
N GLY A 210 1.33 36.44 -19.21
CA GLY A 210 0.10 36.75 -19.94
C GLY A 210 -0.54 35.52 -20.61
N ALA A 211 0.07 34.33 -20.47
CA ALA A 211 -0.54 33.08 -20.91
C ALA A 211 -1.75 32.70 -20.03
N ARG A 212 -2.86 32.28 -20.64
CA ARG A 212 -3.99 31.68 -19.91
C ARG A 212 -3.73 30.20 -19.72
N LEU A 213 -3.79 29.73 -18.47
CA LEU A 213 -3.58 28.34 -18.10
C LEU A 213 -4.89 27.67 -17.70
N SER A 214 -5.13 26.48 -18.23
CA SER A 214 -6.22 25.59 -17.81
C SER A 214 -5.79 24.13 -17.79
N ILE A 215 -6.51 23.31 -17.04
CA ILE A 215 -6.39 21.85 -17.07
C ILE A 215 -7.61 21.32 -17.82
N ILE A 216 -7.37 20.58 -18.90
CA ILE A 216 -8.40 20.18 -19.87
C ILE A 216 -8.71 18.69 -19.83
N ASP A 217 -7.88 17.89 -19.15
CA ASP A 217 -8.08 16.45 -19.02
C ASP A 217 -7.33 15.90 -17.81
N TYR A 218 -7.75 14.72 -17.33
CA TYR A 218 -7.11 13.97 -16.25
C TYR A 218 -7.15 12.47 -16.58
N ALA A 219 -6.03 11.78 -16.38
CA ALA A 219 -5.96 10.33 -16.52
C ALA A 219 -5.32 9.71 -15.29
N ALA A 220 -5.92 8.62 -14.82
CA ALA A 220 -5.46 7.87 -13.65
C ALA A 220 -4.15 7.09 -13.90
N ALA A 221 -3.77 6.91 -15.17
CA ALA A 221 -2.52 6.26 -15.55
C ALA A 221 -1.99 6.87 -16.86
N ILE A 222 -0.78 7.40 -16.79
CA ILE A 222 -0.03 7.94 -17.92
C ILE A 222 1.13 7.00 -18.25
N GLU A 223 1.18 6.57 -19.50
CA GLU A 223 2.34 5.89 -20.05
C GLU A 223 3.26 6.95 -20.69
N GLY A 224 4.55 6.82 -20.43
CA GLY A 224 5.57 7.61 -21.07
C GLY A 224 6.38 6.78 -22.04
N LYS A 225 6.35 7.11 -23.33
CA LYS A 225 7.19 6.49 -24.36
C LYS A 225 8.37 7.40 -24.68
N LEU A 226 9.58 6.87 -24.56
CA LEU A 226 10.79 7.58 -25.00
C LEU A 226 10.70 7.85 -26.51
N ASN A 227 10.81 9.12 -26.89
CA ASN A 227 10.81 9.58 -28.27
C ASN A 227 11.81 10.74 -28.41
N PRO A 228 13.12 10.44 -28.58
CA PRO A 228 14.19 11.44 -28.57
C PRO A 228 14.01 12.48 -29.67
N ARG A 229 14.43 13.72 -29.38
CA ARG A 229 14.37 14.84 -30.34
C ARG A 229 15.76 15.15 -30.90
N PRO A 230 15.88 15.43 -32.22
CA PRO A 230 17.17 15.75 -32.81
C PRO A 230 17.66 17.13 -32.37
N LEU A 231 18.95 17.23 -32.04
CA LEU A 231 19.66 18.47 -31.75
C LEU A 231 20.59 18.84 -32.91
N ALA A 232 20.83 20.15 -33.10
CA ALA A 232 21.74 20.65 -34.12
C ALA A 232 23.22 20.35 -33.78
N ASP A 233 23.59 20.53 -32.52
CA ASP A 233 24.92 20.23 -31.96
C ASP A 233 24.76 19.77 -30.51
N GLY A 234 25.64 18.87 -30.04
CA GLY A 234 25.59 18.31 -28.68
C GLY A 234 24.62 17.14 -28.52
N GLY A 235 24.30 16.76 -27.28
CA GLY A 235 23.40 15.61 -27.01
C GLY A 235 24.06 14.23 -27.11
N ALA A 236 23.24 13.19 -26.93
CA ALA A 236 23.66 11.79 -27.01
C ALA A 236 23.20 11.17 -28.33
N PRO A 237 24.03 10.30 -28.96
CA PRO A 237 23.55 9.48 -30.05
C PRO A 237 22.38 8.62 -29.61
N ALA A 238 21.28 8.64 -30.37
CA ALA A 238 20.13 7.78 -30.16
C ALA A 238 19.93 6.85 -31.35
N LEU A 239 19.43 5.64 -31.09
CA LEU A 239 18.96 4.75 -32.14
C LEU A 239 17.63 4.13 -31.78
N HIS A 240 16.83 3.88 -32.79
CA HIS A 240 15.63 3.08 -32.70
C HIS A 240 15.94 1.68 -33.19
N PHE A 241 15.44 0.68 -32.45
CA PHE A 241 15.56 -0.71 -32.83
C PHE A 241 14.20 -1.39 -32.77
N THR A 242 14.05 -2.39 -33.62
CA THR A 242 12.91 -3.31 -33.63
C THR A 242 13.41 -4.73 -33.46
N ILE A 243 12.76 -5.51 -32.61
CA ILE A 243 12.94 -6.96 -32.50
C ILE A 243 11.69 -7.63 -33.06
N SER A 244 11.88 -8.54 -33.99
CA SER A 244 10.81 -9.39 -34.52
C SER A 244 11.07 -10.87 -34.21
N THR A 245 9.99 -11.60 -33.97
CA THR A 245 10.01 -13.07 -33.82
C THR A 245 9.43 -13.71 -35.08
N ALA A 246 10.15 -14.66 -35.66
CA ALA A 246 9.70 -15.35 -36.88
C ALA A 246 8.53 -16.31 -36.60
N LEU A 247 8.47 -16.87 -35.38
CA LEU A 247 7.49 -17.90 -35.01
C LEU A 247 6.21 -17.36 -34.38
N MET A 248 6.27 -16.24 -33.64
CA MET A 248 5.12 -15.66 -32.94
C MET A 248 4.61 -14.34 -33.54
N ASN A 249 5.28 -13.83 -34.59
CA ASN A 249 4.97 -12.55 -35.25
C ASN A 249 4.80 -11.38 -34.27
N GLN A 250 5.53 -11.42 -33.15
CA GLN A 250 5.61 -10.33 -32.19
C GLN A 250 6.66 -9.33 -32.66
N HIS A 251 6.33 -8.05 -32.55
CA HIS A 251 7.20 -6.93 -32.87
C HIS A 251 7.33 -6.07 -31.62
N LEU A 252 8.57 -5.85 -31.19
CA LEU A 252 8.93 -4.98 -30.08
C LEU A 252 9.80 -3.86 -30.64
N GLU A 253 9.55 -2.62 -30.23
CA GLU A 253 10.33 -1.47 -30.68
C GLU A 253 10.67 -0.57 -29.50
N SER A 254 11.85 0.04 -29.52
CA SER A 254 12.26 1.01 -28.51
C SER A 254 13.38 1.91 -29.00
N TRP A 255 13.59 3.01 -28.29
CA TRP A 255 14.74 3.91 -28.44
C TRP A 255 15.81 3.59 -27.39
N LEU A 256 17.08 3.76 -27.77
CA LEU A 256 18.22 3.78 -26.87
C LEU A 256 18.98 5.08 -27.03
N LEU A 257 19.49 5.64 -25.94
CA LEU A 257 20.42 6.77 -25.94
C LEU A 257 21.77 6.34 -25.40
N ALA A 258 22.84 6.62 -26.14
CA ALA A 258 24.19 6.26 -25.74
C ALA A 258 24.58 7.00 -24.45
N ASP A 259 25.12 6.24 -23.49
CA ASP A 259 25.60 6.75 -22.20
C ASP A 259 24.50 7.36 -21.29
N ASP A 260 23.22 7.15 -21.62
CA ASP A 260 22.11 7.54 -20.74
C ASP A 260 21.91 6.45 -19.65
N PRO A 261 21.95 6.78 -18.34
CA PRO A 261 21.81 5.80 -17.27
C PRO A 261 20.46 5.06 -17.26
N GLN A 262 19.41 5.68 -17.77
CA GLN A 262 18.04 5.14 -17.75
C GLN A 262 17.65 4.51 -19.09
N HIS A 263 18.13 5.07 -20.20
CA HIS A 263 17.70 4.73 -21.55
C HIS A 263 18.83 4.19 -22.44
N GLY A 264 20.03 3.98 -21.88
CA GLY A 264 21.14 3.35 -22.58
C GLY A 264 21.13 1.83 -22.54
N ASN A 265 20.22 1.23 -21.76
CA ASN A 265 20.02 -0.21 -21.70
C ASN A 265 18.55 -0.58 -21.89
N PHE A 266 18.31 -1.76 -22.46
CA PHE A 266 17.01 -2.37 -22.61
C PHE A 266 17.11 -3.84 -22.20
N SER A 267 16.60 -4.14 -21.00
CA SER A 267 16.63 -5.48 -20.42
C SER A 267 15.30 -6.20 -20.65
N MET A 268 15.37 -7.43 -21.15
CA MET A 268 14.26 -8.36 -21.33
C MET A 268 14.33 -9.53 -20.35
N GLY A 269 15.06 -9.36 -19.23
CA GLY A 269 15.31 -10.38 -18.21
C GLY A 269 16.36 -11.41 -18.62
N LEU A 270 16.13 -12.14 -19.73
CA LEU A 270 17.04 -13.17 -20.23
C LEU A 270 18.08 -12.66 -21.22
N ALA A 271 17.91 -11.44 -21.72
CA ALA A 271 18.79 -10.79 -22.67
C ALA A 271 18.82 -9.28 -22.42
N ASN A 272 19.96 -8.65 -22.70
CA ASN A 272 20.14 -7.21 -22.52
C ASN A 272 20.71 -6.58 -23.80
N ILE A 273 20.16 -5.43 -24.18
CA ILE A 273 20.66 -4.61 -25.29
C ILE A 273 21.15 -3.29 -24.71
N GLU A 274 22.36 -2.88 -25.06
CA GLU A 274 22.99 -1.66 -24.54
C GLU A 274 23.53 -0.82 -25.70
N LEU A 275 23.49 0.51 -25.55
CA LEU A 275 24.06 1.46 -26.51
C LEU A 275 25.21 2.25 -25.88
N LYS A 276 26.36 2.29 -26.56
CA LYS A 276 27.55 3.06 -26.16
C LYS A 276 28.10 3.91 -27.30
N ARG A 277 28.84 4.96 -26.95
CA ARG A 277 29.72 5.65 -27.91
C ARG A 277 30.98 4.83 -28.20
N GLY A 278 31.48 4.94 -29.42
CA GLY A 278 32.73 4.36 -29.87
C GLY A 278 32.55 3.31 -30.95
N VAL A 279 33.51 2.41 -31.05
CA VAL A 279 33.50 1.31 -32.03
C VAL A 279 33.67 0.02 -31.24
N ALA A 280 32.96 -1.04 -31.65
CA ALA A 280 33.21 -2.39 -31.16
C ALA A 280 34.71 -2.69 -31.29
N ARG A 281 35.33 -3.23 -30.23
CA ARG A 281 36.75 -3.56 -30.33
C ARG A 281 36.86 -4.72 -31.32
N ASP A 282 37.64 -4.52 -32.37
CA ASP A 282 38.03 -5.62 -33.26
C ASP A 282 38.56 -6.74 -32.37
N ALA A 283 37.97 -7.92 -32.47
CA ALA A 283 38.52 -9.14 -31.89
C ALA A 283 39.79 -9.51 -32.68
N GLY A 284 40.81 -8.66 -32.60
CA GLY A 284 42.15 -8.93 -33.11
C GLY A 284 42.78 -9.99 -32.21
N ARG A 285 42.85 -11.23 -32.72
CA ARG A 285 43.74 -12.32 -32.25
C ARG A 285 44.01 -12.30 -30.74
N GLY A 286 42.97 -12.58 -29.95
CA GLY A 286 43.19 -13.37 -28.74
C GLY A 286 43.35 -14.82 -29.18
N ASP A 287 44.39 -15.49 -28.70
CA ASP A 287 44.71 -16.89 -29.02
C ASP A 287 43.45 -17.75 -29.17
N SER A 288 43.34 -18.39 -30.33
CA SER A 288 42.35 -19.45 -30.52
C SER A 288 42.66 -20.60 -29.58
N PRO A 289 41.64 -21.19 -28.94
CA PRO A 289 41.62 -22.62 -28.74
C PRO A 289 40.45 -23.21 -29.52
N ASN A 290 40.48 -23.07 -30.85
CA ASN A 290 39.86 -24.06 -31.72
C ASN A 290 40.90 -25.18 -31.94
N SER A 291 41.03 -26.05 -30.93
CA SER A 291 41.34 -27.45 -31.20
C SER A 291 40.00 -28.16 -31.43
N PRO A 292 39.95 -29.16 -32.33
CA PRO A 292 38.71 -29.87 -32.63
C PRO A 292 38.16 -30.50 -31.35
N SER A 293 36.84 -30.61 -31.30
CA SER A 293 36.09 -31.43 -30.36
C SER A 293 36.62 -32.87 -30.38
N SER A 294 37.69 -33.10 -29.65
CA SER A 294 37.83 -34.29 -28.84
C SER A 294 36.89 -34.09 -27.66
N THR A 295 36.24 -35.16 -27.24
CA THR A 295 35.66 -35.31 -25.91
C THR A 295 36.67 -34.84 -24.86
N SER A 296 36.68 -33.54 -24.53
CA SER A 296 37.55 -33.02 -23.49
C SER A 296 36.85 -33.27 -22.17
N HIS A 297 37.35 -34.29 -21.47
CA HIS A 297 37.38 -34.27 -20.02
C HIS A 297 37.75 -32.85 -19.58
N GLN A 298 36.82 -32.14 -18.93
CA GLN A 298 37.20 -31.00 -18.11
C GLN A 298 38.33 -31.50 -17.20
N PRO A 299 39.50 -30.85 -17.18
CA PRO A 299 40.57 -31.29 -16.30
C PRO A 299 40.03 -31.25 -14.86
N ASP A 300 40.29 -32.31 -14.11
CA ASP A 300 39.95 -32.33 -12.68
C ASP A 300 40.63 -31.12 -12.02
N VAL A 301 39.83 -30.14 -11.63
CA VAL A 301 40.28 -28.99 -10.86
C VAL A 301 40.13 -29.29 -9.39
N ASP A 302 40.95 -28.64 -8.55
CA ASP A 302 40.77 -28.72 -7.10
C ASP A 302 39.48 -27.98 -6.73
N LEU A 303 38.51 -28.73 -6.22
CA LEU A 303 37.23 -28.23 -5.74
C LEU A 303 37.22 -28.27 -4.21
N GLU A 304 36.63 -27.24 -3.62
CA GLU A 304 36.41 -27.15 -2.17
C GLU A 304 35.08 -26.42 -1.93
N GLU A 305 34.14 -27.07 -1.25
CA GLU A 305 32.82 -26.53 -0.93
C GLU A 305 32.45 -26.86 0.51
N SER A 306 32.01 -25.84 1.26
CA SER A 306 31.50 -26.00 2.62
C SER A 306 29.98 -25.92 2.62
N ILE A 307 29.32 -26.86 3.29
CA ILE A 307 27.87 -27.03 3.28
C ILE A 307 27.36 -27.08 4.73
N PHE A 308 26.42 -26.19 5.05
CA PHE A 308 25.60 -26.26 6.25
C PHE A 308 24.38 -27.15 6.00
N ALA A 309 24.15 -28.11 6.88
CA ALA A 309 22.96 -28.98 6.86
C ALA A 309 22.25 -28.98 8.22
N PHE A 310 20.91 -28.99 8.18
CA PHE A 310 20.06 -28.87 9.36
C PHE A 310 19.18 -30.11 9.53
N SER A 311 19.06 -30.65 10.75
CA SER A 311 18.23 -31.85 10.94
C SER A 311 16.73 -31.56 10.91
N LYS A 312 16.32 -30.32 11.23
CA LYS A 312 14.92 -29.87 11.16
C LYS A 312 14.48 -29.44 9.76
N ALA A 313 15.44 -29.24 8.85
CA ALA A 313 15.20 -28.91 7.46
C ALA A 313 16.13 -29.76 6.58
N PRO A 314 15.91 -31.10 6.52
CA PRO A 314 16.83 -32.04 5.87
C PRO A 314 16.95 -31.82 4.35
N ASP A 315 15.98 -31.14 3.75
CA ASP A 315 16.01 -30.78 2.32
C ASP A 315 16.62 -29.40 2.07
N GLU A 316 16.96 -28.64 3.12
CA GLU A 316 17.57 -27.32 3.06
C GLU A 316 19.04 -27.40 3.46
N GLN A 317 19.92 -27.08 2.50
CA GLN A 317 21.36 -26.96 2.74
C GLN A 317 21.86 -25.61 2.23
N ILE A 318 22.86 -25.05 2.91
CA ILE A 318 23.47 -23.78 2.51
C ILE A 318 24.92 -24.07 2.15
N GLY A 319 25.23 -24.05 0.86
CA GLY A 319 26.58 -24.30 0.32
C GLY A 319 27.35 -23.01 0.04
N ARG A 320 28.65 -23.03 0.29
CA ARG A 320 29.60 -21.99 -0.11
C ARG A 320 30.81 -22.62 -0.78
N VAL A 321 31.03 -22.26 -2.03
CA VAL A 321 32.22 -22.67 -2.79
C VAL A 321 33.43 -21.88 -2.31
N ALA A 322 34.47 -22.60 -1.87
CA ALA A 322 35.74 -22.04 -1.46
C ALA A 322 36.78 -22.05 -2.59
N LYS A 323 36.78 -23.10 -3.44
CA LYS A 323 37.67 -23.21 -4.62
C LYS A 323 37.00 -23.91 -5.80
N GLY A 324 37.34 -23.45 -7.01
CA GLY A 324 36.92 -24.04 -8.28
C GLY A 324 35.46 -23.78 -8.61
N GLY A 325 34.54 -24.54 -8.03
CA GLY A 325 33.11 -24.53 -8.32
C GLY A 325 32.32 -25.45 -7.39
N SER A 326 30.99 -25.48 -7.51
CA SER A 326 30.16 -26.36 -6.67
C SER A 326 30.44 -27.83 -7.00
N ILE A 327 30.51 -28.65 -5.96
CA ILE A 327 30.71 -30.10 -6.04
C ILE A 327 29.37 -30.79 -6.34
N GLY A 328 28.24 -30.10 -6.11
CA GLY A 328 26.89 -30.64 -6.34
C GLY A 328 26.50 -31.73 -5.34
N ALA A 329 27.17 -31.81 -4.21
CA ALA A 329 26.85 -32.74 -3.14
C ALA A 329 25.54 -32.31 -2.45
N LYS A 330 24.62 -33.26 -2.28
CA LYS A 330 23.50 -33.09 -1.35
C LYS A 330 23.90 -33.65 0.01
N VAL A 331 23.82 -32.82 1.05
CA VAL A 331 24.21 -33.17 2.42
C VAL A 331 22.99 -33.03 3.32
N GLN A 332 22.62 -34.11 3.99
CA GLN A 332 21.50 -34.15 4.94
C GLN A 332 22.00 -34.57 6.32
N LEU A 333 21.56 -33.87 7.35
CA LEU A 333 21.79 -34.26 8.73
C LEU A 333 20.60 -35.07 9.23
N LEU A 334 20.77 -36.38 9.35
CA LEU A 334 19.76 -37.25 9.94
C LEU A 334 19.69 -37.00 11.45
N ALA A 335 18.46 -36.85 11.96
CA ALA A 335 18.22 -36.52 13.36
C ALA A 335 18.87 -37.56 14.31
N PRO A 336 19.43 -37.11 15.44
CA PRO A 336 20.03 -38.01 16.42
C PRO A 336 18.99 -38.93 17.08
N GLU A 337 19.34 -40.20 17.22
CA GLU A 337 18.57 -41.22 17.94
C GLU A 337 19.35 -41.68 19.18
N LYS A 338 18.67 -41.79 20.33
CA LYS A 338 19.23 -42.37 21.57
C LYS A 338 20.56 -41.75 22.06
N GLY A 339 20.71 -40.42 21.96
CA GLY A 339 21.84 -39.69 22.55
C GLY A 339 23.12 -39.61 21.71
N ASN A 340 23.08 -40.01 20.44
CA ASN A 340 24.17 -39.74 19.48
C ASN A 340 24.08 -38.32 18.88
N LYS A 341 25.07 -37.92 18.07
CA LYS A 341 25.08 -36.60 17.37
C LYS A 341 24.44 -36.65 15.97
N GLY A 342 23.75 -37.75 15.64
CA GLY A 342 23.14 -37.98 14.33
C GLY A 342 24.15 -38.47 13.28
N ARG A 343 23.68 -38.57 12.03
CA ARG A 343 24.50 -39.02 10.89
C ARG A 343 24.41 -38.03 9.74
N VAL A 344 25.54 -37.76 9.09
CA VAL A 344 25.56 -36.99 7.83
C VAL A 344 25.39 -37.97 6.68
N ALA A 345 24.31 -37.84 5.92
CA ALA A 345 24.06 -38.58 4.69
C ALA A 345 24.39 -37.69 3.49
N ILE A 346 25.09 -38.25 2.50
CA ILE A 346 25.58 -37.51 1.34
C ILE A 346 25.25 -38.24 0.07
N LEU A 347 24.66 -37.52 -0.88
CA LEU A 347 24.44 -37.98 -2.24
C LEU A 347 25.31 -37.15 -3.18
N LEU A 348 26.32 -37.78 -3.79
CA LEU A 348 27.24 -37.16 -4.73
C LEU A 348 27.39 -38.04 -5.97
N ASN A 349 27.12 -37.51 -7.17
CA ASN A 349 27.17 -38.26 -8.43
C ASN A 349 26.37 -39.58 -8.41
N GLY A 350 25.21 -39.57 -7.73
CA GLY A 350 24.36 -40.75 -7.58
C GLY A 350 24.88 -41.81 -6.59
N LYS A 351 25.97 -41.54 -5.87
CA LYS A 351 26.51 -42.41 -4.81
C LYS A 351 26.12 -41.86 -3.45
N GLU A 352 25.60 -42.73 -2.61
CA GLU A 352 25.24 -42.41 -1.23
C GLU A 352 26.32 -42.87 -0.25
N ALA A 353 26.67 -42.00 0.70
CA ALA A 353 27.55 -42.31 1.82
C ALA A 353 26.96 -41.73 3.11
N SER A 354 27.16 -42.42 4.24
CA SER A 354 26.66 -41.97 5.55
C SER A 354 27.74 -42.09 6.62
N PHE A 355 27.98 -40.98 7.32
CA PHE A 355 29.00 -40.85 8.36
C PHE A 355 28.37 -40.53 9.71
N ASP A 356 28.79 -41.21 10.77
CA ASP A 356 28.39 -40.82 12.13
C ASP A 356 29.08 -39.51 12.52
N VAL A 357 28.31 -38.53 13.02
CA VAL A 357 28.85 -37.20 13.34
C VAL A 357 29.85 -37.26 14.48
N ALA A 358 29.59 -38.06 15.53
CA ALA A 358 30.45 -38.10 16.71
C ALA A 358 31.79 -38.78 16.42
N GLU A 359 31.79 -39.82 15.58
CA GLU A 359 33.00 -40.57 15.22
C GLU A 359 33.91 -39.83 14.23
N ASN A 360 33.34 -38.94 13.41
CA ASN A 360 34.03 -38.30 12.28
C ASN A 360 34.18 -36.76 12.43
N LEU A 361 33.77 -36.19 13.57
CA LEU A 361 33.96 -34.77 13.84
C LEU A 361 35.45 -34.40 13.83
N GLY A 362 35.81 -33.41 13.01
CA GLY A 362 37.18 -32.94 12.82
C GLY A 362 38.10 -33.88 12.04
N ARG A 363 37.59 -35.02 11.54
CA ARG A 363 38.38 -36.01 10.78
C ARG A 363 38.08 -35.90 9.29
N GLU A 364 39.10 -36.17 8.49
CA GLU A 364 38.96 -36.32 7.04
C GLU A 364 38.66 -37.77 6.68
N VAL A 365 37.58 -37.98 5.93
CA VAL A 365 37.07 -39.30 5.55
C VAL A 365 36.82 -39.34 4.05
N ALA A 366 37.37 -40.35 3.38
CA ALA A 366 37.15 -40.53 1.95
C ALA A 366 35.69 -40.92 1.66
N ILE A 367 35.06 -40.29 0.67
CA ILE A 367 33.74 -40.67 0.19
C ILE A 367 33.91 -41.83 -0.79
N TYR A 368 33.62 -43.05 -0.34
CA TYR A 368 33.90 -44.28 -1.07
C TYR A 368 33.34 -44.25 -2.50
N GLY A 369 34.21 -44.53 -3.48
CA GLY A 369 33.84 -44.52 -4.89
C GLY A 369 33.83 -43.13 -5.54
N THR A 370 34.34 -42.09 -4.88
CA THR A 370 34.56 -40.76 -5.47
C THR A 370 36.01 -40.31 -5.22
N SER A 371 36.43 -39.24 -5.90
CA SER A 371 37.72 -38.56 -5.69
C SER A 371 37.68 -37.51 -4.58
N PHE A 372 36.58 -37.45 -3.81
CA PHE A 372 36.34 -36.43 -2.81
C PHE A 372 36.51 -36.95 -1.38
N THR A 373 37.05 -36.09 -0.53
CA THR A 373 37.19 -36.29 0.90
C THR A 373 36.25 -35.34 1.61
N LEU A 374 35.64 -35.82 2.69
CA LEU A 374 34.77 -35.06 3.55
C LEU A 374 35.43 -34.79 4.89
N LYS A 375 35.20 -33.59 5.42
CA LYS A 375 35.48 -33.24 6.81
C LYS A 375 34.23 -32.66 7.45
N ILE A 376 33.84 -33.20 8.61
CA ILE A 376 32.82 -32.58 9.46
C ILE A 376 33.55 -31.52 10.31
N ASP A 377 33.42 -30.25 9.96
CA ASP A 377 34.15 -29.17 10.62
C ASP A 377 33.59 -28.85 12.00
N ASN A 378 32.26 -28.78 12.11
CA ASN A 378 31.59 -28.44 13.36
C ASN A 378 30.19 -29.06 13.46
N TYR A 379 29.73 -29.20 14.70
CA TYR A 379 28.39 -29.64 15.07
C TYR A 379 27.83 -28.75 16.18
N TRP A 380 26.60 -28.29 16.03
CA TRP A 380 25.85 -27.55 17.04
C TRP A 380 24.58 -28.31 17.37
N ALA A 381 24.37 -28.64 18.65
CA ALA A 381 23.20 -29.40 19.10
C ALA A 381 21.91 -28.54 19.09
N ASP A 382 22.04 -27.26 19.42
CA ASP A 382 20.96 -26.28 19.44
C ASP A 382 21.39 -25.01 18.72
N PHE A 383 21.52 -25.13 17.40
CA PHE A 383 22.10 -24.11 16.53
C PHE A 383 21.37 -22.76 16.61
N ARG A 384 22.15 -21.71 16.86
CA ARG A 384 21.77 -20.29 16.78
C ARG A 384 22.90 -19.46 16.19
N ILE A 385 22.56 -18.32 15.61
CA ILE A 385 23.56 -17.29 15.28
C ILE A 385 23.60 -16.28 16.44
N GLN A 386 24.73 -16.18 17.13
CA GLN A 386 24.99 -15.15 18.15
C GLN A 386 26.15 -14.27 17.68
N ASP A 387 25.94 -12.95 17.68
CA ASP A 387 26.93 -11.96 17.22
C ASP A 387 27.50 -12.25 15.82
N GLY A 388 26.65 -12.75 14.92
CA GLY A 388 27.02 -13.10 13.54
C GLY A 388 27.83 -14.39 13.40
N LYS A 389 27.97 -15.19 14.46
CA LYS A 389 28.68 -16.48 14.45
C LYS A 389 27.78 -17.64 14.89
N PRO A 390 27.98 -18.86 14.35
CA PRO A 390 27.21 -20.02 14.76
C PRO A 390 27.63 -20.54 16.15
N ASP A 391 26.65 -20.75 17.02
CA ASP A 391 26.83 -21.26 18.38
C ASP A 391 25.69 -22.21 18.80
N SER A 392 25.90 -22.97 19.89
CA SER A 392 24.91 -23.89 20.46
C SER A 392 24.32 -23.32 21.75
N LEU A 393 23.01 -23.05 21.78
CA LEU A 393 22.36 -22.50 22.98
C LEU A 393 22.38 -23.50 24.16
N THR A 394 22.22 -24.78 23.84
CA THR A 394 22.28 -25.89 24.79
C THR A 394 23.02 -27.06 24.14
N GLU A 395 23.44 -28.03 24.95
CA GLU A 395 24.00 -29.31 24.46
C GLU A 395 22.91 -30.33 24.08
N GLN A 396 21.63 -29.99 24.26
CA GLN A 396 20.53 -30.85 23.84
C GLN A 396 20.30 -30.68 22.34
N PRO A 397 20.04 -31.78 21.59
CA PRO A 397 19.86 -31.74 20.14
C PRO A 397 18.48 -31.16 19.74
N ASN A 398 18.16 -29.93 20.17
CA ASN A 398 16.90 -29.26 19.92
C ASN A 398 16.84 -28.64 18.53
N ASN A 399 17.97 -28.17 18.01
CA ASN A 399 18.09 -27.68 16.64
C ASN A 399 19.44 -28.06 16.03
N PRO A 400 19.70 -29.36 15.79
CA PRO A 400 21.00 -29.81 15.33
C PRO A 400 21.37 -29.27 13.95
N ALA A 401 22.60 -28.76 13.83
CA ALA A 401 23.20 -28.36 12.57
C ALA A 401 24.65 -28.83 12.47
N VAL A 402 25.12 -29.05 11.25
CA VAL A 402 26.47 -29.49 10.96
C VAL A 402 27.07 -28.63 9.84
N LEU A 403 28.37 -28.32 9.95
CA LEU A 403 29.16 -27.75 8.88
C LEU A 403 30.10 -28.83 8.34
N VAL A 404 30.02 -29.06 7.03
CA VAL A 404 30.78 -30.09 6.34
C VAL A 404 31.57 -29.45 5.21
N THR A 405 32.87 -29.71 5.12
CA THR A 405 33.68 -29.32 3.96
C THR A 405 34.03 -30.53 3.12
N ILE A 406 33.75 -30.45 1.83
CA ILE A 406 34.10 -31.49 0.85
C ILE A 406 35.18 -30.90 -0.05
N HIS A 407 36.27 -31.64 -0.23
CA HIS A 407 37.37 -31.23 -1.10
C HIS A 407 37.89 -32.40 -1.92
N GLY A 408 38.40 -32.12 -3.12
CA GLY A 408 38.92 -33.15 -4.00
C GLY A 408 39.10 -32.66 -5.42
N LYS A 409 39.50 -33.58 -6.29
CA LYS A 409 39.74 -33.30 -7.71
C LYS A 409 38.54 -33.76 -8.53
N GLY A 410 37.94 -32.86 -9.31
CA GLY A 410 36.80 -33.21 -10.14
C GLY A 410 36.30 -32.07 -11.02
N THR A 411 35.22 -32.35 -11.75
CA THR A 411 34.54 -31.39 -12.62
C THR A 411 33.41 -30.68 -11.86
N PRO A 412 33.35 -29.33 -11.86
CA PRO A 412 32.28 -28.58 -11.19
C PRO A 412 30.88 -29.00 -11.66
N ALA A 413 29.96 -29.19 -10.72
CA ALA A 413 28.56 -29.41 -11.02
C ALA A 413 27.87 -28.10 -11.44
N ALA A 414 26.93 -28.18 -12.39
CA ALA A 414 26.04 -27.06 -12.70
C ALA A 414 25.20 -26.71 -11.45
N ALA A 415 25.16 -25.43 -11.08
CA ALA A 415 24.54 -24.98 -9.84
C ALA A 415 23.12 -25.53 -9.66
N PRO A 416 22.78 -26.19 -8.54
CA PRO A 416 21.42 -26.62 -8.28
C PRO A 416 20.54 -25.38 -8.05
N ALA A 417 19.40 -25.32 -8.73
CA ALA A 417 18.35 -24.35 -8.44
C ALA A 417 17.84 -24.59 -7.01
N SER A 418 18.09 -23.64 -6.11
CA SER A 418 17.53 -23.65 -4.75
C SER A 418 16.01 -23.53 -4.82
N LYS A 419 15.28 -24.57 -4.39
CA LYS A 419 13.83 -24.47 -4.14
C LYS A 419 13.62 -23.82 -2.77
N ASN A 420 12.91 -22.70 -2.72
CA ASN A 420 12.48 -22.09 -1.47
C ASN A 420 11.41 -22.96 -0.75
N PRO A 421 11.32 -22.95 0.60
CA PRO A 421 10.58 -23.95 1.38
C PRO A 421 9.10 -23.63 1.64
N HIS A 422 8.51 -22.68 0.91
CA HIS A 422 7.08 -22.47 0.95
C HIS A 422 6.47 -22.87 -0.38
N GLY A 423 5.64 -23.92 -0.34
CA GLY A 423 4.90 -24.45 -1.47
C GLY A 423 4.01 -23.37 -2.10
N GLY A 424 4.59 -22.67 -3.06
CA GLY A 424 3.95 -21.81 -4.02
C GLY A 424 4.89 -21.76 -5.21
N THR A 425 4.38 -22.08 -6.40
CA THR A 425 4.89 -21.43 -7.63
C THR A 425 5.12 -19.97 -7.31
N GLU A 426 6.31 -19.44 -7.63
CA GLU A 426 6.65 -18.02 -7.45
C GLU A 426 5.44 -17.12 -7.74
N LEU A 427 4.77 -16.72 -6.67
CA LEU A 427 3.87 -15.59 -6.66
C LEU A 427 4.57 -14.61 -5.74
N THR A 428 5.17 -13.61 -6.37
CA THR A 428 5.67 -12.42 -5.70
C THR A 428 4.51 -11.82 -4.91
N THR A 429 4.65 -11.73 -3.57
CA THR A 429 3.75 -10.86 -2.81
C THR A 429 4.18 -9.43 -3.15
N ASN A 430 3.37 -8.80 -3.99
CA ASN A 430 3.59 -7.56 -4.75
C ASN A 430 4.27 -7.84 -6.09
N GLY A 431 3.49 -7.72 -7.17
CA GLY A 431 3.91 -7.87 -8.57
C GLY A 431 4.95 -6.85 -9.01
N GLY A 432 6.15 -6.89 -8.43
CA GLY A 432 7.34 -6.25 -8.97
C GLY A 432 8.02 -7.14 -10.01
N PRO A 433 8.80 -6.55 -10.95
CA PRO A 433 9.57 -7.31 -11.92
C PRO A 433 10.55 -8.27 -11.21
N PRO A 434 10.96 -9.37 -11.87
CA PRO A 434 11.87 -10.34 -11.29
C PRO A 434 13.13 -9.64 -10.78
N THR A 435 13.56 -10.04 -9.57
CA THR A 435 14.79 -9.59 -8.92
C THR A 435 15.92 -9.59 -9.95
N MET A 436 16.46 -8.41 -10.26
CA MET A 436 17.64 -8.33 -11.12
C MET A 436 18.80 -9.08 -10.45
N PRO A 437 19.64 -9.79 -11.22
CA PRO A 437 20.88 -10.32 -10.72
C PRO A 437 21.74 -9.20 -10.13
N PRO A 438 22.56 -9.48 -9.09
CA PRO A 438 23.48 -8.48 -8.55
C PRO A 438 24.37 -7.91 -9.67
N ALA A 439 24.59 -6.59 -9.62
CA ALA A 439 25.43 -5.89 -10.59
C ALA A 439 26.79 -6.58 -10.72
N GLY A 440 27.05 -7.21 -11.88
CA GLY A 440 28.28 -7.94 -12.17
C GLY A 440 28.13 -9.43 -12.48
N SER A 441 26.94 -10.03 -12.41
CA SER A 441 26.74 -11.35 -13.05
C SER A 441 26.47 -11.14 -14.55
N ASP A 442 27.40 -11.54 -15.41
CA ASP A 442 27.24 -11.44 -16.86
C ASP A 442 25.93 -12.12 -17.29
N THR A 443 25.00 -11.34 -17.87
CA THR A 443 23.88 -11.93 -18.57
C THR A 443 24.46 -12.70 -19.75
N PRO A 444 24.21 -14.01 -19.87
CA PRO A 444 24.86 -14.84 -20.89
C PRO A 444 24.36 -14.56 -22.32
N ASN A 445 23.35 -13.69 -22.46
CA ASN A 445 22.87 -13.13 -23.72
C ASN A 445 22.94 -11.59 -23.62
N ARG A 446 23.87 -10.97 -24.36
CA ARG A 446 24.11 -9.52 -24.31
C ARG A 446 24.45 -8.99 -25.69
N LEU A 447 23.84 -7.88 -26.08
CA LEU A 447 24.17 -7.15 -27.30
C LEU A 447 24.58 -5.74 -26.90
N THR A 448 25.80 -5.34 -27.22
CA THR A 448 26.25 -3.96 -27.09
C THR A 448 26.37 -3.36 -28.48
N LEU A 449 25.59 -2.32 -28.74
CA LEU A 449 25.65 -1.51 -29.95
C LEU A 449 26.57 -0.31 -29.69
N PHE A 450 27.38 0.02 -30.69
CA PHE A 450 28.35 1.11 -30.65
C PHE A 450 28.08 2.09 -31.77
N VAL A 451 28.08 3.38 -31.45
CA VAL A 451 27.96 4.49 -32.41
C VAL A 451 29.27 5.27 -32.42
N ALA A 452 29.97 5.23 -33.56
CA ALA A 452 31.21 5.96 -33.78
C ALA A 452 30.96 7.46 -34.01
N GLU A 453 31.99 8.29 -33.91
CA GLU A 453 31.89 9.73 -34.16
C GLU A 453 31.47 10.08 -35.60
N ASP A 454 31.81 9.23 -36.57
CA ASP A 454 31.39 9.35 -37.96
C ASP A 454 29.99 8.76 -38.24
N GLY A 455 29.29 8.30 -37.19
CA GLY A 455 27.96 7.70 -37.27
C GLY A 455 27.95 6.23 -37.69
N LEU A 456 29.12 5.60 -37.87
CA LEU A 456 29.19 4.16 -38.16
C LEU A 456 28.71 3.33 -36.96
N LEU A 457 27.85 2.36 -37.24
CA LEU A 457 27.32 1.45 -36.24
C LEU A 457 28.10 0.14 -36.23
N SER A 458 28.43 -0.35 -35.04
CA SER A 458 29.04 -1.66 -34.82
C SER A 458 28.43 -2.35 -33.61
N TYR A 459 28.67 -3.65 -33.45
CA TYR A 459 28.11 -4.43 -32.35
C TYR A 459 29.09 -5.43 -31.78
N GLU A 460 28.88 -5.77 -30.51
CA GLU A 460 29.40 -6.94 -29.81
C GLU A 460 28.20 -7.75 -29.29
N LEU A 461 28.03 -8.98 -29.79
CA LEU A 461 26.92 -9.87 -29.46
C LEU A 461 27.46 -11.13 -28.80
N VAL A 462 26.99 -11.39 -27.58
CA VAL A 462 27.21 -12.63 -26.84
C VAL A 462 25.90 -13.40 -26.79
N SER A 463 25.93 -14.65 -27.23
CA SER A 463 24.80 -15.58 -27.16
C SER A 463 25.26 -16.92 -26.61
N ARG A 464 24.45 -17.53 -25.74
CA ARG A 464 24.67 -18.91 -25.27
C ARG A 464 24.78 -19.92 -26.41
N LYS A 465 24.02 -19.72 -27.50
CA LYS A 465 23.90 -20.70 -28.59
C LYS A 465 24.97 -20.53 -29.65
N THR A 466 25.32 -19.28 -29.97
CA THR A 466 26.18 -18.94 -31.11
C THR A 466 27.53 -18.34 -30.71
N GLY A 467 27.81 -18.18 -29.42
CA GLY A 467 29.06 -17.62 -28.91
C GLY A 467 29.11 -16.09 -29.03
N ALA A 468 30.33 -15.55 -29.00
CA ALA A 468 30.58 -14.12 -29.17
C ALA A 468 30.82 -13.78 -30.66
N SER A 469 30.24 -12.69 -31.12
CA SER A 469 30.42 -12.16 -32.48
C SER A 469 30.51 -10.65 -32.45
N THR A 470 31.30 -10.07 -33.34
CA THR A 470 31.43 -8.62 -33.50
C THR A 470 31.35 -8.25 -34.97
N GLY A 471 30.92 -7.04 -35.28
CA GLY A 471 30.86 -6.59 -36.67
C GLY A 471 30.24 -5.21 -36.85
N LYS A 472 30.16 -4.80 -38.11
CA LYS A 472 29.42 -3.60 -38.52
C LYS A 472 27.93 -3.96 -38.68
N ILE A 473 27.05 -3.03 -38.33
CA ILE A 473 25.61 -3.18 -38.53
C ILE A 473 25.13 -2.10 -39.49
N ASP A 474 24.49 -2.52 -40.57
CA ASP A 474 23.88 -1.59 -41.52
C ASP A 474 22.44 -1.29 -41.10
N ILE A 475 22.04 -0.03 -41.23
CA ILE A 475 20.65 0.39 -41.01
C ILE A 475 19.73 -0.41 -41.94
N ASN A 476 18.59 -0.81 -41.40
CA ASN A 476 17.55 -1.62 -42.00
C ASN A 476 17.91 -3.08 -42.32
N LYS A 477 19.10 -3.57 -41.97
CA LYS A 477 19.42 -5.00 -42.09
C LYS A 477 19.16 -5.76 -40.78
N PRO A 478 18.53 -6.94 -40.83
CA PRO A 478 18.30 -7.75 -39.65
C PRO A 478 19.61 -8.39 -39.17
N LEU A 479 19.87 -8.30 -37.87
CA LEU A 479 20.90 -9.00 -37.13
C LEU A 479 20.26 -10.17 -36.38
N ALA A 480 20.69 -11.39 -36.70
CA ALA A 480 20.30 -12.56 -35.94
C ALA A 480 21.00 -12.54 -34.58
N THR A 481 20.25 -12.45 -33.49
CA THR A 481 20.82 -12.33 -32.14
C THR A 481 21.34 -13.66 -31.59
N GLY A 482 20.90 -14.78 -32.16
CA GLY A 482 21.14 -16.11 -31.62
C GLY A 482 20.39 -16.38 -30.31
N TRP A 483 19.52 -15.45 -29.88
CA TRP A 483 18.60 -15.62 -28.75
C TRP A 483 17.26 -16.09 -29.32
N ALA A 484 16.99 -17.39 -29.22
CA ALA A 484 15.82 -18.02 -29.87
C ALA A 484 15.76 -17.69 -31.38
N ASP A 485 14.64 -17.16 -31.87
CA ASP A 485 14.35 -16.78 -33.26
C ASP A 485 14.34 -15.26 -33.49
N TRP A 486 14.87 -14.49 -32.56
CA TRP A 486 14.78 -13.03 -32.57
C TRP A 486 15.71 -12.40 -33.60
N GLN A 487 15.17 -11.46 -34.37
CA GLN A 487 15.94 -10.63 -35.30
C GLN A 487 15.85 -9.18 -34.86
N LEU A 488 17.01 -8.56 -34.62
CA LEU A 488 17.10 -7.14 -34.31
C LEU A 488 17.35 -6.34 -35.59
N LYS A 489 16.63 -5.24 -35.77
CA LYS A 489 16.82 -4.30 -36.88
C LYS A 489 16.96 -2.89 -36.32
N ILE A 490 17.97 -2.16 -36.77
CA ILE A 490 18.07 -0.72 -36.52
C ILE A 490 17.44 -0.01 -37.70
N ASP A 491 16.43 0.81 -37.49
CA ASP A 491 15.68 1.50 -38.55
C ASP A 491 15.92 3.02 -38.55
N LYS A 492 16.26 3.61 -37.40
CA LYS A 492 16.53 5.05 -37.27
C LYS A 492 17.71 5.33 -36.35
N THR A 493 18.48 6.36 -36.67
CA THR A 493 19.56 6.89 -35.83
C THR A 493 19.47 8.41 -35.75
N MET A 494 19.95 8.97 -34.64
CA MET A 494 20.11 10.39 -34.41
C MET A 494 21.51 10.61 -33.80
N PRO A 495 22.46 11.23 -34.51
CA PRO A 495 23.81 11.46 -33.97
C PRO A 495 23.81 12.37 -32.73
N HIS A 496 22.87 13.32 -32.72
CA HIS A 496 22.69 14.33 -31.70
C HIS A 496 21.22 14.32 -31.29
N ALA A 497 20.91 13.78 -30.12
CA ALA A 497 19.56 13.76 -29.59
C ALA A 497 19.51 14.21 -28.13
N GLU A 498 18.41 14.85 -27.77
CA GLU A 498 17.97 15.03 -26.39
C GLU A 498 16.95 13.94 -26.01
N PRO A 499 17.01 13.41 -24.77
CA PRO A 499 15.97 12.54 -24.26
C PRO A 499 14.66 13.32 -24.17
N TRP A 500 13.60 12.76 -24.75
CA TRP A 500 12.27 13.32 -24.68
C TRP A 500 11.26 12.21 -24.48
N MET A 501 10.22 12.47 -23.68
CA MET A 501 9.17 11.51 -23.40
C MET A 501 7.82 12.02 -23.86
N ASP A 502 7.15 11.21 -24.67
CA ASP A 502 5.77 11.45 -25.05
C ASP A 502 4.86 10.76 -24.06
N PHE A 503 4.04 11.56 -23.39
CA PHE A 503 3.11 11.11 -22.37
C PHE A 503 1.70 10.99 -22.96
N ALA A 504 1.08 9.83 -22.75
CA ALA A 504 -0.27 9.57 -23.19
C ALA A 504 -1.06 8.76 -22.15
N PRO A 505 -2.39 8.94 -22.07
CA PRO A 505 -3.22 8.12 -21.21
C PRO A 505 -3.27 6.68 -21.72
N MET A 506 -3.18 5.74 -20.77
CA MET A 506 -3.37 4.32 -21.08
C MET A 506 -4.80 4.08 -21.57
N LYS A 507 -4.95 3.49 -22.75
CA LYS A 507 -6.25 2.95 -23.19
C LYS A 507 -6.53 1.71 -22.34
N THR A 508 -7.73 1.60 -21.79
CA THR A 508 -8.18 0.65 -20.74
C THR A 508 -8.15 -0.85 -21.15
N SER A 509 -7.17 -1.31 -21.92
CA SER A 509 -7.11 -2.66 -22.49
C SER A 509 -5.68 -3.16 -22.62
N ALA A 510 -4.85 -3.01 -21.60
CA ALA A 510 -3.64 -3.80 -21.34
C ALA A 510 -2.95 -3.29 -20.06
N SER A 511 -3.55 -3.47 -18.89
CA SER A 511 -2.75 -3.41 -17.67
C SER A 511 -1.84 -4.63 -17.65
N SER A 512 -0.57 -4.46 -18.00
CA SER A 512 0.46 -5.38 -17.54
C SER A 512 0.40 -5.41 -16.01
N PRO A 513 0.15 -6.57 -15.36
CA PRO A 513 0.14 -6.63 -13.90
C PRO A 513 1.55 -6.25 -13.40
N GLY A 514 1.67 -5.10 -12.74
CA GLY A 514 2.92 -4.70 -12.06
C GLY A 514 3.53 -3.34 -12.41
N ALA A 515 3.00 -2.59 -13.39
CA ALA A 515 3.45 -1.21 -13.62
C ALA A 515 2.60 -0.23 -12.80
N ASP A 516 3.16 0.27 -11.69
CA ASP A 516 2.58 1.38 -10.91
C ASP A 516 2.78 2.69 -11.69
N LEU A 517 1.92 2.94 -12.68
CA LEU A 517 1.99 4.12 -13.55
C LEU A 517 1.45 5.35 -12.82
N PRO A 518 2.11 6.51 -12.93
CA PRO A 518 1.62 7.74 -12.32
C PRO A 518 0.35 8.21 -13.02
N ASP A 519 -0.52 8.89 -12.27
CA ASP A 519 -1.60 9.67 -12.86
C ASP A 519 -1.06 10.96 -13.49
N GLY A 520 -1.90 11.71 -14.20
CA GLY A 520 -1.47 12.94 -14.83
C GLY A 520 -2.60 13.83 -15.30
N VAL A 521 -2.22 15.07 -15.61
CA VAL A 521 -3.13 16.12 -16.05
C VAL A 521 -2.71 16.64 -17.41
N ARG A 522 -3.69 16.95 -18.25
CA ARG A 522 -3.42 17.62 -19.53
C ARG A 522 -3.62 19.12 -19.35
N VAL A 523 -2.54 19.88 -19.51
CA VAL A 523 -2.56 21.34 -19.39
C VAL A 523 -2.74 21.97 -20.77
N ARG A 524 -3.46 23.09 -20.82
CA ARG A 524 -3.57 23.98 -21.98
C ARG A 524 -3.04 25.36 -21.59
N LEU A 525 -2.14 25.89 -22.41
CA LEU A 525 -1.66 27.25 -22.31
C LEU A 525 -1.99 28.01 -23.60
N GLU A 526 -2.61 29.17 -23.47
CA GLU A 526 -2.96 30.04 -24.59
C GLU A 526 -2.26 31.39 -24.43
N GLN A 527 -1.45 31.78 -25.42
CA GLN A 527 -0.74 33.05 -25.42
C GLN A 527 -0.60 33.58 -26.86
N ASN A 528 -0.90 34.85 -27.10
CA ASN A 528 -0.75 35.50 -28.41
C ASN A 528 -1.48 34.80 -29.58
N GLY A 529 -2.56 34.07 -29.30
CA GLY A 529 -3.30 33.29 -30.30
C GLY A 529 -2.73 31.89 -30.59
N GLU A 530 -1.58 31.55 -29.99
CA GLU A 530 -1.04 30.20 -29.99
C GLU A 530 -1.59 29.39 -28.81
N THR A 531 -1.82 28.10 -29.04
CA THR A 531 -2.30 27.16 -28.03
C THR A 531 -1.33 25.99 -27.92
N PHE A 532 -0.91 25.69 -26.70
CA PHE A 532 -0.07 24.55 -26.39
C PHE A 532 -0.81 23.60 -25.44
N GLU A 533 -0.81 22.31 -25.76
CA GLU A 533 -1.43 21.27 -24.92
C GLU A 533 -0.45 20.13 -24.67
N GLN A 534 -0.28 19.72 -23.41
CA GLN A 534 0.64 18.65 -23.06
C GLN A 534 0.19 17.89 -21.81
N TRP A 535 0.45 16.58 -21.79
CA TRP A 535 0.29 15.76 -20.59
C TRP A 535 1.45 15.96 -19.63
N VAL A 536 1.12 16.16 -18.35
CA VAL A 536 2.06 16.30 -17.24
C VAL A 536 1.79 15.17 -16.24
N PRO A 537 2.60 14.11 -16.23
CA PRO A 537 2.48 13.04 -15.25
C PRO A 537 2.90 13.48 -13.85
N ALA A 538 2.40 12.80 -12.83
CA ALA A 538 2.79 13.05 -11.45
C ALA A 538 4.28 12.73 -11.24
N GLY A 539 4.99 13.64 -10.57
CA GLY A 539 6.43 13.55 -10.36
C GLY A 539 7.28 14.19 -11.47
N TRP A 540 6.67 14.58 -12.60
CA TRP A 540 7.36 15.20 -13.72
C TRP A 540 7.26 16.73 -13.69
N GLN A 541 8.29 17.37 -14.24
CA GLN A 541 8.32 18.79 -14.57
C GLN A 541 8.58 18.93 -16.07
N ILE A 542 7.76 19.74 -16.73
CA ILE A 542 7.89 20.06 -18.15
C ILE A 542 8.12 21.56 -18.34
N ALA A 543 8.84 21.91 -19.40
CA ALA A 543 8.97 23.27 -19.89
C ALA A 543 7.93 23.51 -20.99
N VAL A 544 7.18 24.60 -20.88
CA VAL A 544 6.21 25.03 -21.89
C VAL A 544 6.72 26.29 -22.58
N PRO A 545 6.78 26.34 -23.92
CA PRO A 545 7.21 27.52 -24.65
C PRO A 545 6.20 28.65 -24.45
N THR A 546 6.55 29.62 -23.60
CA THR A 546 5.82 30.86 -23.38
C THR A 546 6.76 32.04 -23.63
N SER A 547 6.22 33.22 -23.91
CA SER A 547 6.97 34.46 -24.08
C SER A 547 6.86 35.33 -22.83
N PRO A 548 7.93 36.03 -22.39
CA PRO A 548 9.29 36.05 -22.95
C PRO A 548 10.18 34.85 -22.62
N ASN A 549 9.86 34.09 -21.56
CA ASN A 549 10.60 32.89 -21.14
C ASN A 549 9.65 31.70 -20.99
N GLU A 550 10.22 30.49 -21.05
CA GLU A 550 9.47 29.25 -20.85
C GLU A 550 8.87 29.15 -19.44
N THR A 551 7.64 28.64 -19.37
CA THR A 551 6.93 28.36 -18.12
C THR A 551 7.20 26.93 -17.70
N GLN A 552 7.68 26.73 -16.48
CA GLN A 552 7.91 25.39 -15.93
C GLN A 552 6.66 24.91 -15.18
N ILE A 553 6.15 23.74 -15.55
CA ILE A 553 4.94 23.16 -14.96
C ILE A 553 5.27 21.78 -14.40
N ALA A 554 4.93 21.56 -13.13
CA ALA A 554 5.11 20.27 -12.47
C ALA A 554 3.81 19.81 -11.82
N TYR A 555 3.49 18.53 -11.97
CA TYR A 555 2.33 17.91 -11.32
C TYR A 555 2.80 16.86 -10.31
N GLY A 556 2.10 16.74 -9.18
CA GLY A 556 2.38 15.70 -8.18
C GLY A 556 1.92 16.11 -6.79
N TRP A 557 2.50 15.47 -5.78
CA TRP A 557 2.15 15.70 -4.38
C TRP A 557 2.51 17.12 -3.93
N LYS A 558 1.58 17.74 -3.22
CA LYS A 558 1.79 19.04 -2.58
C LYS A 558 2.87 18.92 -1.52
N VAL A 559 3.80 19.86 -1.55
CA VAL A 559 4.88 19.97 -0.58
C VAL A 559 4.59 21.14 0.35
N ILE A 560 4.55 20.89 1.66
CA ILE A 560 4.50 21.96 2.66
C ILE A 560 5.81 22.01 3.45
N ARG A 561 6.20 23.20 3.88
CA ARG A 561 7.37 23.38 4.76
C ARG A 561 6.94 23.28 6.22
N LEU A 562 7.64 22.45 6.97
CA LEU A 562 7.46 22.33 8.41
C LEU A 562 8.37 23.32 9.16
N PRO A 563 7.98 23.72 10.38
CA PRO A 563 8.85 24.49 11.28
C PRO A 563 9.97 23.61 11.89
N ILE A 564 9.93 22.30 11.64
CA ILE A 564 10.96 21.34 12.03
C ILE A 564 11.63 20.74 10.79
N ALA A 565 12.93 20.51 10.85
CA ALA A 565 13.70 19.77 9.86
C ALA A 565 14.11 18.42 10.43
N LEU A 566 14.15 17.39 9.58
CA LEU A 566 14.50 16.03 9.92
C LEU A 566 15.73 15.59 9.13
N GLU A 567 16.57 14.79 9.76
CA GLU A 567 17.75 14.16 9.17
C GLU A 567 17.84 12.70 9.60
N LEU A 568 18.19 11.83 8.66
CA LEU A 568 18.42 10.42 8.92
C LEU A 568 19.88 10.21 9.35
N LEU A 569 20.07 9.89 10.63
CA LEU A 569 21.39 9.54 11.15
C LEU A 569 21.72 8.08 10.85
N ASP A 570 20.75 7.19 11.01
CA ASP A 570 20.94 5.76 10.78
C ASP A 570 19.62 5.04 10.48
N PHE A 571 19.71 3.95 9.70
CA PHE A 571 18.58 3.08 9.40
C PHE A 571 19.01 1.62 9.58
N GLU A 572 18.23 0.89 10.38
CA GLU A 572 18.53 -0.49 10.76
C GLU A 572 17.37 -1.39 10.31
N VAL A 573 17.69 -2.50 9.62
CA VAL A 573 16.73 -3.56 9.29
C VAL A 573 17.13 -4.83 10.04
N LYS A 574 16.35 -5.18 11.05
CA LYS A 574 16.46 -6.46 11.74
C LYS A 574 15.87 -7.54 10.83
N ARG A 575 16.58 -8.64 10.62
CA ARG A 575 16.12 -9.80 9.82
C ARG A 575 15.71 -10.96 10.72
N ASN A 576 14.87 -11.85 10.19
CA ASN A 576 14.52 -13.11 10.84
C ASN A 576 15.74 -14.04 10.83
N GLU A 577 15.89 -14.85 11.87
CA GLU A 577 16.98 -15.83 11.91
C GLU A 577 16.84 -16.84 10.77
N GLY A 578 17.91 -17.06 10.00
CA GLY A 578 17.91 -18.00 8.88
C GLY A 578 17.16 -17.53 7.61
N SER A 579 16.71 -16.27 7.55
CA SER A 579 16.04 -15.72 6.36
C SER A 579 16.38 -14.25 6.13
N ASP A 580 16.42 -13.82 4.88
CA ASP A 580 16.51 -12.40 4.52
C ASP A 580 15.20 -11.64 4.72
N SER A 581 14.18 -12.26 5.31
CA SER A 581 12.91 -11.59 5.64
C SER A 581 13.10 -10.55 6.77
N PRO A 582 12.60 -9.31 6.63
CA PRO A 582 12.71 -8.30 7.68
C PRO A 582 11.82 -8.65 8.89
N ALA A 583 12.43 -8.70 10.09
CA ALA A 583 11.77 -8.81 11.38
C ALA A 583 11.34 -7.45 11.96
N GLY A 584 12.01 -6.37 11.54
CA GLY A 584 11.68 -5.01 11.94
C GLY A 584 12.61 -3.99 11.31
N PHE A 585 12.15 -2.76 11.21
CA PHE A 585 12.91 -1.65 10.64
C PHE A 585 12.81 -0.44 11.57
N LYS A 586 13.91 0.31 11.69
CA LYS A 586 14.08 1.36 12.68
C LYS A 586 14.91 2.50 12.09
N SER A 587 14.45 3.72 12.30
CA SER A 587 15.17 4.93 11.91
C SER A 587 15.63 5.70 13.14
N THR A 588 16.89 6.11 13.13
CA THR A 588 17.45 7.09 14.07
C THR A 588 17.47 8.45 13.39
N LEU A 589 16.76 9.40 13.98
CA LEU A 589 16.49 10.71 13.39
C LEU A 589 17.03 11.83 14.27
N ARG A 590 17.55 12.87 13.63
CA ARG A 590 17.81 14.17 14.25
C ARG A 590 16.75 15.16 13.76
N ILE A 591 16.13 15.85 14.71
CA ILE A 591 15.23 16.96 14.46
C ILE A 591 15.95 18.26 14.80
N SER A 592 15.75 19.30 14.00
CA SER A 592 16.19 20.66 14.27
C SER A 592 15.09 21.68 13.99
N THR A 593 15.08 22.79 14.70
CA THR A 593 14.16 23.92 14.46
C THR A 593 14.92 25.17 14.00
N ALA A 594 14.21 26.16 13.46
CA ALA A 594 14.80 27.43 13.06
C ALA A 594 15.36 28.22 14.26
N GLU A 595 14.81 27.99 15.45
CA GLU A 595 15.21 28.60 16.73
C GLU A 595 16.46 27.94 17.33
N GLY A 596 17.00 26.89 16.69
CA GLY A 596 18.21 26.20 17.12
C GLY A 596 17.99 25.04 18.08
N GLU A 597 16.73 24.67 18.38
CA GLU A 597 16.44 23.47 19.14
C GLU A 597 16.78 22.22 18.33
N SER A 598 17.34 21.20 18.97
CA SER A 598 17.59 19.91 18.33
C SER A 598 17.32 18.74 19.28
N ALA A 599 16.80 17.66 18.74
CA ALA A 599 16.57 16.42 19.45
C ALA A 599 16.93 15.23 18.56
N THR A 600 17.57 14.22 19.15
CA THR A 600 17.82 12.94 18.48
C THR A 600 16.91 11.89 19.10
N GLY A 601 16.28 11.08 18.26
CA GLY A 601 15.37 10.03 18.69
C GLY A 601 15.24 8.91 17.67
N GLN A 602 14.47 7.90 18.03
CA GLN A 602 14.29 6.72 17.20
C GLN A 602 12.80 6.47 16.96
N CYS A 603 12.45 6.07 15.74
CA CYS A 603 11.10 5.61 15.42
C CYS A 603 11.16 4.21 14.78
N TRP A 604 10.23 3.35 15.19
CA TRP A 604 10.06 2.00 14.66
C TRP A 604 8.59 1.57 14.80
N MET A 605 8.28 0.32 14.46
CA MET A 605 6.92 -0.20 14.46
C MET A 605 6.21 0.05 15.80
N ASN A 606 5.07 0.74 15.73
CA ASN A 606 4.23 1.16 16.86
C ASN A 606 4.91 2.06 17.90
N ASN A 607 6.08 2.60 17.61
CA ASN A 607 6.87 3.43 18.52
C ASN A 607 7.30 4.72 17.81
N PRO A 608 6.44 5.76 17.83
CA PRO A 608 6.72 7.02 17.18
C PRO A 608 7.70 7.87 17.99
N PHE A 609 8.62 8.56 17.30
CA PHE A 609 9.42 9.64 17.87
C PHE A 609 8.56 10.91 17.97
N SER A 610 8.60 11.60 19.09
CA SER A 610 7.75 12.76 19.37
C SER A 610 8.58 14.03 19.60
N PHE A 611 8.26 15.11 18.89
CA PHE A 611 8.91 16.41 19.05
C PHE A 611 7.94 17.58 18.82
N PRO A 612 7.94 18.64 19.66
CA PRO A 612 8.60 18.73 20.97
C PRO A 612 8.04 17.69 21.94
N GLY A 613 8.92 17.14 22.80
CA GLY A 613 8.59 16.06 23.73
C GLY A 613 7.95 16.51 25.05
N ALA A 614 7.71 17.82 25.25
CA ALA A 614 7.14 18.29 26.51
C ALA A 614 5.69 17.80 26.66
N TRP A 615 5.34 17.39 27.88
CA TRP A 615 4.02 16.83 28.21
C TRP A 615 2.86 17.73 27.73
N LEU A 616 2.96 19.04 27.93
CA LEU A 616 1.94 20.00 27.49
C LEU A 616 1.71 19.97 25.97
N HIS A 617 2.75 19.82 25.15
CA HIS A 617 2.62 19.75 23.69
C HIS A 617 1.93 18.45 23.25
N THR A 618 2.23 17.35 23.94
CA THR A 618 1.56 16.08 23.66
C THR A 618 0.07 16.20 23.96
N TRP A 619 -0.30 16.72 25.14
CA TRP A 619 -1.69 16.90 25.52
C TRP A 619 -2.45 17.91 24.68
N THR A 620 -1.82 19.00 24.25
CA THR A 620 -2.45 19.95 23.33
C THR A 620 -2.49 19.48 21.88
N GLY A 621 -1.86 18.34 21.55
CA GLY A 621 -1.81 17.82 20.19
C GLY A 621 -0.89 18.61 19.24
N LEU A 622 -0.02 19.46 19.80
CA LEU A 622 0.94 20.28 19.06
C LEU A 622 2.25 19.55 18.76
N THR A 623 2.49 18.40 19.40
CA THR A 623 3.62 17.51 19.13
C THR A 623 3.50 16.89 17.74
N TYR A 624 4.60 16.92 16.98
CA TYR A 624 4.79 16.10 15.80
C TYR A 624 5.14 14.69 16.23
N LYS A 625 4.36 13.71 15.77
CA LYS A 625 4.62 12.28 15.93
C LYS A 625 5.19 11.75 14.61
N ILE A 626 6.40 11.24 14.67
CA ILE A 626 7.15 10.69 13.54
C ILE A 626 7.15 9.19 13.66
N SER A 627 6.55 8.51 12.70
CA SER A 627 6.46 7.05 12.65
C SER A 627 7.22 6.52 11.45
N GLN A 628 7.80 5.34 11.58
CA GLN A 628 8.44 4.67 10.46
C GLN A 628 7.37 4.16 9.48
N ALA A 629 7.45 4.55 8.19
CA ALA A 629 6.41 4.29 7.20
C ALA A 629 6.84 3.27 6.14
N SER A 630 7.99 3.48 5.49
CA SER A 630 8.52 2.56 4.48
C SER A 630 10.04 2.72 4.33
N TRP A 631 10.67 1.87 3.52
CA TRP A 631 12.11 1.86 3.27
C TRP A 631 12.40 1.25 1.90
N ASN A 632 13.62 1.43 1.39
CA ASN A 632 14.05 0.89 0.12
C ASN A 632 14.90 -0.39 0.32
N PRO A 633 14.47 -1.57 -0.16
CA PRO A 633 15.25 -2.81 -0.07
C PRO A 633 16.62 -2.74 -0.73
N ASP A 634 16.74 -1.96 -1.80
CA ASP A 634 17.97 -1.83 -2.57
C ASP A 634 18.90 -0.74 -2.01
N ASN A 635 18.39 0.11 -1.10
CA ASN A 635 19.14 1.20 -0.50
C ASN A 635 18.84 1.33 0.99
N LEU A 636 19.65 0.67 1.82
CA LEU A 636 19.60 0.78 3.29
C LEU A 636 20.01 2.18 3.81
N GLY A 637 20.47 3.08 2.94
CA GLY A 637 20.64 4.50 3.26
C GLY A 637 19.34 5.30 3.18
N GLN A 638 18.22 4.70 2.75
CA GLN A 638 16.95 5.40 2.52
C GLN A 638 15.85 4.93 3.48
N SER A 639 15.16 5.89 4.09
CA SER A 639 14.00 5.62 4.96
C SER A 639 12.91 6.66 4.76
N THR A 640 11.66 6.21 4.73
CA THR A 640 10.48 7.07 4.65
C THR A 640 9.76 7.09 5.99
N VAL A 641 9.52 8.28 6.51
CA VAL A 641 8.83 8.50 7.78
C VAL A 641 7.51 9.24 7.56
N GLN A 642 6.49 8.90 8.34
CA GLN A 642 5.21 9.61 8.37
C GLN A 642 5.21 10.59 9.55
N ILE A 643 4.74 11.80 9.31
CA ILE A 643 4.59 12.84 10.33
C ILE A 643 3.11 13.13 10.55
N LEU A 644 2.68 13.14 11.80
CA LEU A 644 1.33 13.48 12.23
C LEU A 644 1.36 14.55 13.33
N ARG A 645 0.57 15.61 13.15
CA ARG A 645 0.24 16.59 14.20
C ARG A 645 -1.28 16.76 14.24
N ASP A 646 -1.88 16.61 15.41
CA ASP A 646 -3.34 16.65 15.59
C ASP A 646 -3.73 17.57 16.75
N PRO A 647 -3.96 18.88 16.52
CA PRO A 647 -4.38 19.82 17.55
C PRO A 647 -5.74 19.49 18.20
N GLY A 648 -6.51 18.58 17.59
CA GLY A 648 -7.79 18.10 18.11
C GLY A 648 -7.66 16.98 19.15
N TRP A 649 -6.44 16.46 19.37
CA TRP A 649 -6.16 15.28 20.16
C TRP A 649 -6.77 15.33 21.56
N LEU A 650 -6.53 16.43 22.30
CA LEU A 650 -7.01 16.61 23.67
C LEU A 650 -8.53 16.42 23.79
N LEU A 651 -9.27 17.10 22.92
CA LEU A 651 -10.71 17.12 22.94
C LEU A 651 -11.29 15.76 22.58
N LYS A 652 -10.64 15.01 21.68
CA LYS A 652 -11.05 13.64 21.35
C LYS A 652 -10.95 12.72 22.58
N TRP A 653 -9.86 12.82 23.35
CA TRP A 653 -9.67 12.03 24.58
C TRP A 653 -10.62 12.45 25.70
N ILE A 654 -10.73 13.76 25.98
CA ILE A 654 -11.67 14.28 26.98
C ILE A 654 -13.10 13.91 26.60
N GLY A 655 -13.48 14.10 25.34
CA GLY A 655 -14.80 13.72 24.83
C GLY A 655 -15.09 12.24 25.02
N SER A 656 -14.15 11.37 24.67
CA SER A 656 -14.27 9.92 24.86
C SER A 656 -14.44 9.54 26.33
N LEU A 657 -13.62 10.13 27.22
CA LEU A 657 -13.71 9.92 28.67
C LEU A 657 -15.06 10.36 29.22
N LEU A 658 -15.58 11.50 28.77
CA LEU A 658 -16.91 12.01 29.13
C LEU A 658 -18.02 11.08 28.64
N VAL A 659 -17.93 10.56 27.41
CA VAL A 659 -18.90 9.58 26.90
C VAL A 659 -18.93 8.34 27.78
N VAL A 660 -17.77 7.74 28.05
CA VAL A 660 -17.66 6.54 28.90
C VAL A 660 -18.20 6.82 30.31
N SER A 661 -17.79 7.94 30.91
CA SER A 661 -18.23 8.34 32.25
C SER A 661 -19.72 8.62 32.30
N GLY A 662 -20.27 9.32 31.32
CA GLY A 662 -21.70 9.64 31.23
C GLY A 662 -22.57 8.40 31.08
N VAL A 663 -22.17 7.48 30.19
CA VAL A 663 -22.82 6.17 30.02
C VAL A 663 -22.74 5.35 31.30
N PHE A 664 -21.57 5.30 31.96
CA PHE A 664 -21.40 4.62 33.24
C PHE A 664 -22.33 5.20 34.32
N LEU A 665 -22.37 6.52 34.49
CA LEU A 665 -23.25 7.19 35.44
C LEU A 665 -24.72 6.91 35.14
N MET A 666 -25.12 6.90 33.87
CA MET A 666 -26.50 6.68 33.44
C MET A 666 -26.97 5.27 33.78
N PHE A 667 -26.12 4.27 33.54
CA PHE A 667 -26.50 2.87 33.69
C PHE A 667 -26.13 2.26 35.03
N TYR A 668 -25.12 2.73 35.76
CA TYR A 668 -24.61 2.05 36.96
C TYR A 668 -24.80 2.82 38.27
N VAL A 669 -25.07 4.13 38.24
CA VAL A 669 -25.22 4.94 39.46
C VAL A 669 -26.69 5.23 39.79
N ARG A 670 -27.14 4.70 40.93
CA ARG A 670 -28.55 4.70 41.37
C ARG A 670 -29.18 6.09 41.47
N GLY A 671 -28.41 7.12 41.81
CA GLY A 671 -28.86 8.51 41.93
C GLY A 671 -29.14 9.22 40.59
N PHE A 672 -28.67 8.65 39.48
CA PHE A 672 -28.84 9.19 38.12
C PHE A 672 -29.76 8.35 37.23
N ARG A 673 -30.13 7.14 37.67
CA ARG A 673 -31.20 6.35 37.04
C ARG A 673 -32.55 7.01 37.34
N ARG A 674 -33.40 7.20 36.32
CA ARG A 674 -34.83 7.50 36.58
C ARG A 674 -35.37 6.38 37.45
N GLY A 675 -35.87 6.71 38.64
CA GLY A 675 -36.59 5.76 39.46
C GLY A 675 -37.81 5.29 38.67
N THR A 676 -37.76 4.09 38.11
CA THR A 676 -38.96 3.32 37.80
C THR A 676 -39.56 2.90 39.14
N ALA A 677 -40.21 3.85 39.80
CA ALA A 677 -41.20 3.52 40.81
C ALA A 677 -42.37 2.90 40.05
N VAL A 678 -42.29 1.60 39.80
CA VAL A 678 -43.49 0.79 39.60
C VAL A 678 -44.23 0.94 40.92
N ALA A 679 -45.29 1.74 40.93
CA ALA A 679 -46.21 1.78 42.05
C ALA A 679 -46.65 0.32 42.31
N PRO A 680 -46.57 -0.18 43.55
CA PRO A 680 -47.11 -1.51 43.84
C PRO A 680 -48.57 -1.50 43.42
N VAL A 681 -48.93 -2.46 42.55
CA VAL A 681 -50.32 -2.74 42.20
C VAL A 681 -51.05 -2.94 43.52
N ILE A 682 -51.91 -1.99 43.88
CA ILE A 682 -52.79 -2.12 45.04
C ILE A 682 -53.65 -3.35 44.76
N ALA A 683 -53.45 -4.40 45.55
CA ALA A 683 -54.32 -5.58 45.52
C ALA A 683 -55.78 -5.11 45.75
N PRO A 684 -56.76 -5.64 44.99
CA PRO A 684 -58.15 -5.29 45.23
C PRO A 684 -58.55 -5.70 46.65
N ALA A 685 -59.22 -4.78 47.35
CA ALA A 685 -59.73 -5.01 48.70
C ALA A 685 -60.65 -6.25 48.73
N PRO A 686 -60.63 -7.05 49.81
CA PRO A 686 -61.53 -8.20 49.91
C PRO A 686 -62.98 -7.72 49.92
N LEU A 687 -63.81 -8.36 49.09
CA LEU A 687 -65.26 -8.17 49.04
C LEU A 687 -65.84 -8.23 50.45
N LYS A 688 -66.44 -7.12 50.90
CA LYS A 688 -67.32 -7.12 52.08
C LYS A 688 -68.48 -8.07 51.80
N SER A 689 -68.62 -9.10 52.63
CA SER A 689 -69.79 -9.96 52.66
C SER A 689 -71.05 -9.13 52.84
N GLN A 690 -71.93 -9.09 51.85
CA GLN A 690 -73.27 -8.57 52.03
C GLN A 690 -74.01 -9.45 53.04
N LYS A 691 -74.32 -8.85 54.18
CA LYS A 691 -75.21 -9.38 55.20
C LYS A 691 -76.62 -9.41 54.59
N ARG A 692 -77.19 -10.60 54.40
CA ARG A 692 -78.62 -10.79 54.08
C ARG A 692 -79.45 -10.22 55.22
N GLU A 693 -80.36 -9.30 54.90
CA GLU A 693 -81.49 -8.91 55.74
C GLU A 693 -82.74 -9.65 55.24
N PRO A 694 -83.62 -10.15 56.13
CA PRO A 694 -84.73 -11.01 55.77
C PRO A 694 -85.91 -10.23 55.18
N ALA A 695 -86.62 -10.89 54.27
CA ALA A 695 -87.81 -10.37 53.59
C ALA A 695 -89.01 -10.20 54.55
N PRO A 696 -89.90 -9.22 54.30
CA PRO A 696 -91.11 -9.06 55.08
C PRO A 696 -92.19 -10.06 54.66
N GLU A 697 -92.90 -10.51 55.68
CA GLU A 697 -94.01 -11.46 55.68
C GLU A 697 -95.31 -10.73 55.28
N GLU A 698 -95.99 -11.19 54.23
CA GLU A 698 -97.40 -10.86 53.98
C GLU A 698 -98.20 -12.16 53.85
N ALA A 699 -99.07 -12.37 54.83
CA ALA A 699 -100.23 -13.26 54.75
C ALA A 699 -101.20 -12.72 53.68
N ILE A 700 -102.00 -13.55 53.00
CA ILE A 700 -103.36 -13.90 53.46
C ILE A 700 -103.89 -15.15 52.72
N ALA A 701 -104.71 -15.85 53.49
CA ALA A 701 -105.58 -17.00 53.30
C ALA A 701 -106.37 -17.19 51.97
N SER A 702 -106.87 -18.43 51.90
CA SER A 702 -107.90 -19.10 51.05
C SER A 702 -107.49 -19.60 49.68
#